data_AF-A0A971Q299-F1
#
_entry.id   AF-A0A971Q299-F1
#
_cell.length_a   1.000
_cell.length_b   1.000
_cell.length_c   1.000
_cell.angle_alpha   90.00
_cell.angle_beta   90.00
_cell.angle_gamma   90.00
#
_symmetry.space_group_name_H-M   'P 1'
#
loop_
_entity.id
_entity.type
_entity.pdbx_description
1 polymer ?
#
loop_
_entity_poly.entity_id
_entity_poly.type
_entity_poly.pdbx_seq_one_letter_code
_entity_poly.pdbx_strand_id
1 'polypeptide(L)'
;MRNTLLCCLALIVAPLGVAFGQTTRPAPLTDGQYMTVKDGHLSYDGKRVRLWGTHFCCGPKRSGKALEVSIDRMADAGFNAIRFNLSHGLYNCGPESEKFSYDVPKDTKGSGKDLDNLDYAIYLARQRGMFFWLQFCMGWGAKMTPADYDIMPDDGTRDQWNQAIETISTPHLIYLSERAGRVHMEFARRLLDHVNPYTGKRYGDEETIGLWEMFNETLVVRDLIMAVGPNLETYPQFIQGEVHAKWIDWLTRTYKDDAGLRAAWGSLKDGESLADKTVQFAPRPSPEGIQEFDAPGYQPEMSTLEKFYQGYPAKRSEDVLRFYCWLFDDYNKRFIAHVRQFGKGIAVVPIAPSGNCQRNITQYYAASQDGFVAAGTYGFACRPWEVGEDDPFIPYVNRHPLSGNLTDCTKVAGKPYLIYECNDYRPNPYMVEFPMYTALQLLEQDADGAFWFYWDDKGYLHTLQSDADYVNTRLPMPDTDYPNAGLVMANDEVLLAACKSAGAIFRQADIPMPPRTRVVIGQDRLFDATKPLLGEAEAWLRHHAWRTGVELVYDPNGPSRIPPCEGYDKPFCNLGQYVRFDWRDGKGFVRIDAPSCKAQVGFNPDSLEFGDTKITGLNRKFSSVCIVAEDGKPLDQSASILITLTADSHNTGYQLDAGRMKQKWAPGLAEAIVNPGTTPVIVNRVSATISAPWLKGMHFEKRDFLRKTYTNGEITDSFTVTEDEPLFYARLTRQAPRTVKKLLIIGNSITRHGPSESIGWPGSWGMAATAQDKDFAHVLHRMLCEHQPGNPPQLELACVANERQMTGSAHLATNDADLIVVELGDNFRGQANEEELQKPYEKILADLKKPGHDPLILCLSNWGRIDDNRFIQAAAENQGATYIDIRHLFDDPANRAGAEGHFQHDGVNWHPGDRGMAAIAETIWTALKPRLAPPAAAP
;
A
#
# COMPACT_ATOMS: atom_id res chain seq x y z
N MET A 1 -47.19 22.70 -11.57
CA MET A 1 -46.71 23.73 -10.62
C MET A 1 -46.16 22.97 -9.42
N ARG A 2 -44.85 22.71 -9.36
CA ARG A 2 -43.75 23.58 -8.87
C ARG A 2 -43.74 23.74 -7.34
N ASN A 3 -42.61 23.30 -6.77
CA ASN A 3 -41.92 23.77 -5.57
C ASN A 3 -42.36 23.22 -4.21
N THR A 4 -41.65 22.19 -3.73
CA THR A 4 -40.89 22.26 -2.46
C THR A 4 -39.71 21.28 -2.52
N LEU A 5 -38.50 21.77 -2.80
CA LEU A 5 -37.24 21.03 -2.77
C LEU A 5 -36.30 21.68 -1.75
N LEU A 6 -35.49 20.84 -1.10
CA LEU A 6 -34.15 21.12 -0.56
C LEU A 6 -34.04 22.04 0.67
N CYS A 7 -34.12 21.43 1.85
CA CYS A 7 -33.33 21.80 3.02
C CYS A 7 -32.98 20.51 3.77
N CYS A 8 -31.77 19.96 3.57
CA CYS A 8 -31.14 19.07 4.54
C CYS A 8 -29.64 18.85 4.20
N LEU A 9 -28.80 19.47 5.03
CA LEU A 9 -27.45 19.09 5.45
C LEU A 9 -26.43 18.64 4.40
N ALA A 10 -25.73 19.62 3.82
CA ALA A 10 -24.33 19.46 3.44
C ALA A 10 -23.46 19.74 4.68
N LEU A 11 -23.15 18.71 5.48
CA LEU A 11 -22.04 18.74 6.42
C LEU A 11 -20.76 18.42 5.64
N ILE A 12 -20.16 19.46 5.08
CA ILE A 12 -18.84 19.39 4.46
C ILE A 12 -17.82 19.26 5.60
N VAL A 13 -17.22 18.07 5.70
CA VAL A 13 -16.05 17.80 6.53
C VAL A 13 -14.88 18.62 6.00
N ALA A 14 -14.40 19.58 6.79
CA ALA A 14 -13.12 20.25 6.54
C ALA A 14 -11.96 19.27 6.80
N PRO A 15 -10.94 19.19 5.93
CA PRO A 15 -9.68 18.54 6.31
C PRO A 15 -8.69 19.59 6.84
N LEU A 16 -8.32 19.43 8.12
CA LEU A 16 -7.13 20.02 8.74
C LEU A 16 -5.87 19.23 8.31
N GLY A 17 -4.81 19.94 7.92
CA GLY A 17 -3.43 19.43 7.85
C GLY A 17 -2.82 19.35 6.44
N VAL A 18 -1.87 20.23 6.15
CA VAL A 18 -1.05 20.25 4.92
C VAL A 18 0.20 19.37 5.08
N ALA A 19 0.66 18.84 3.92
CA ALA A 19 1.94 18.17 3.58
C ALA A 19 2.07 16.64 3.81
N PHE A 20 1.64 15.83 2.82
CA PHE A 20 2.09 14.43 2.71
C PHE A 20 2.65 14.09 1.34
N GLY A 21 3.98 14.10 1.24
CA GLY A 21 4.77 12.98 0.74
C GLY A 21 4.57 12.43 -0.67
N GLN A 22 3.78 13.08 -1.51
CA GLN A 22 3.65 12.86 -2.96
C GLN A 22 3.44 14.22 -3.64
N THR A 23 3.95 14.43 -4.86
CA THR A 23 3.77 15.69 -5.63
C THR A 23 2.29 16.02 -5.87
N THR A 24 1.43 15.00 -5.85
CA THR A 24 -0.03 15.11 -5.80
C THR A 24 -0.57 14.02 -4.87
N ARG A 25 -1.39 14.38 -3.86
CA ARG A 25 -2.15 13.38 -3.08
C ARG A 25 -2.95 12.52 -4.07
N PRO A 26 -2.99 11.18 -3.93
CA PRO A 26 -3.83 10.37 -4.79
C PRO A 26 -5.27 10.87 -4.64
N ALA A 27 -5.93 11.12 -5.76
CA ALA A 27 -7.32 11.52 -5.75
C ALA A 27 -8.14 10.43 -5.01
N PRO A 28 -9.20 10.82 -4.28
CA PRO A 28 -10.09 9.84 -3.69
C PRO A 28 -10.63 8.87 -4.75
N LEU A 29 -10.90 7.63 -4.33
CA LEU A 29 -11.54 6.66 -5.23
C LEU A 29 -12.91 7.22 -5.68
N THR A 30 -13.21 7.02 -6.96
CA THR A 30 -14.36 7.61 -7.65
C THR A 30 -15.61 6.77 -7.43
N ASP A 31 -16.75 7.43 -7.20
CA ASP A 31 -18.04 6.77 -7.08
C ASP A 31 -18.41 6.01 -8.36
N GLY A 32 -18.94 4.79 -8.19
CA GLY A 32 -19.40 3.95 -9.31
C GLY A 32 -18.28 3.29 -10.12
N GLN A 33 -17.01 3.46 -9.74
CA GLN A 33 -15.87 2.77 -10.34
C GLN A 33 -15.39 1.66 -9.41
N TYR A 34 -15.26 0.43 -9.92
CA TYR A 34 -14.89 -0.74 -9.13
C TYR A 34 -13.63 -1.40 -9.68
N MET A 35 -12.87 -2.05 -8.80
CA MET A 35 -11.80 -2.95 -9.22
C MET A 35 -12.40 -4.11 -10.02
N THR A 36 -11.77 -4.48 -11.12
CA THR A 36 -12.15 -5.60 -11.99
C THR A 36 -10.92 -6.38 -12.45
N VAL A 37 -11.12 -7.51 -13.12
CA VAL A 37 -10.05 -8.21 -13.84
C VAL A 37 -10.18 -7.92 -15.33
N LYS A 38 -9.08 -7.49 -15.96
CA LYS A 38 -8.98 -7.31 -17.41
C LYS A 38 -7.63 -7.85 -17.88
N ASP A 39 -7.64 -8.67 -18.94
CA ASP A 39 -6.43 -9.24 -19.54
C ASP A 39 -5.51 -9.96 -18.54
N GLY A 40 -6.10 -10.63 -17.54
CA GLY A 40 -5.36 -11.34 -16.48
C GLY A 40 -4.72 -10.43 -15.44
N HIS A 41 -5.13 -9.17 -15.34
CA HIS A 41 -4.62 -8.19 -14.40
C HIS A 41 -5.72 -7.43 -13.66
N LEU A 42 -5.38 -6.87 -12.50
CA LEU A 42 -6.26 -5.95 -11.80
C LEU A 42 -6.42 -4.65 -12.59
N SER A 43 -7.67 -4.17 -12.68
CA SER A 43 -8.00 -2.94 -13.39
C SER A 43 -8.99 -2.08 -12.63
N TYR A 44 -8.72 -0.78 -12.61
CA TYR A 44 -9.59 0.27 -12.08
C TYR A 44 -9.71 1.38 -13.12
N ASP A 45 -10.93 1.82 -13.43
CA ASP A 45 -11.21 2.82 -14.48
C ASP A 45 -10.54 2.47 -15.83
N GLY A 46 -10.56 1.18 -16.18
CA GLY A 46 -9.97 0.65 -17.42
C GLY A 46 -8.44 0.64 -17.48
N LYS A 47 -7.75 1.10 -16.42
CA LYS A 47 -6.28 1.10 -16.31
C LYS A 47 -5.82 -0.05 -15.44
N ARG A 48 -4.65 -0.62 -15.74
CA ARG A 48 -4.00 -1.63 -14.90
C ARG A 48 -3.64 -1.02 -13.54
N VAL A 49 -3.85 -1.76 -12.47
CA VAL A 49 -3.45 -1.38 -11.11
C VAL A 49 -2.47 -2.40 -10.55
N ARG A 50 -1.43 -1.90 -9.89
CA ARG A 50 -0.50 -2.67 -9.06
C ARG A 50 -0.67 -2.25 -7.61
N LEU A 51 -0.93 -3.20 -6.72
CA LEU A 51 -1.17 -3.01 -5.30
C LEU A 51 0.11 -3.26 -4.50
N TRP A 52 0.51 -2.28 -3.72
CA TRP A 52 1.60 -2.37 -2.75
C TRP A 52 0.98 -2.00 -1.41
N GLY A 53 0.74 -3.00 -0.55
CA GLY A 53 -0.10 -2.82 0.62
C GLY A 53 0.51 -3.28 1.94
N THR A 54 -0.20 -3.05 3.04
CA THR A 54 0.16 -3.55 4.37
C THR A 54 -1.07 -4.14 5.06
N HIS A 55 -0.89 -4.72 6.24
CA HIS A 55 -1.92 -5.50 6.93
C HIS A 55 -2.47 -4.86 8.20
N PHE A 56 -3.78 -5.00 8.35
CA PHE A 56 -4.43 -5.08 9.66
C PHE A 56 -4.73 -6.53 10.00
N CYS A 57 -3.82 -7.16 10.75
CA CYS A 57 -4.07 -8.47 11.36
C CYS A 57 -5.02 -8.30 12.55
N CYS A 58 -6.16 -8.99 12.57
CA CYS A 58 -7.19 -8.85 13.61
C CYS A 58 -7.74 -7.42 13.78
N GLY A 59 -7.72 -6.63 12.72
CA GLY A 59 -8.41 -5.34 12.64
C GLY A 59 -7.55 -4.14 13.05
N PRO A 60 -8.04 -2.92 12.80
CA PRO A 60 -7.29 -1.70 13.11
C PRO A 60 -6.92 -1.63 14.59
N LYS A 61 -5.66 -1.29 14.88
CA LYS A 61 -5.16 -1.15 16.26
C LYS A 61 -5.34 0.25 16.84
N ARG A 62 -5.81 1.19 16.03
CA ARG A 62 -5.99 2.61 16.37
C ARG A 62 -7.42 3.05 16.08
N SER A 63 -7.83 4.13 16.72
CA SER A 63 -9.13 4.78 16.55
C SER A 63 -8.97 6.30 16.43
N GLY A 64 -10.00 6.98 15.96
CA GLY A 64 -10.03 8.46 15.88
C GLY A 64 -8.80 9.04 15.18
N LYS A 65 -8.19 10.06 15.79
CA LYS A 65 -7.04 10.76 15.21
C LYS A 65 -5.80 9.87 15.02
N ALA A 66 -5.57 8.93 15.94
CA ALA A 66 -4.47 7.97 15.82
C ALA A 66 -4.60 7.09 14.57
N LEU A 67 -5.82 6.71 14.21
CA LEU A 67 -6.08 5.96 12.99
C LEU A 67 -5.83 6.80 11.74
N GLU A 68 -6.20 8.09 11.74
CA GLU A 68 -5.84 9.00 10.64
C GLU A 68 -4.33 9.07 10.43
N VAL A 69 -3.56 9.28 11.51
CA VAL A 69 -2.09 9.33 11.45
C VAL A 69 -1.51 8.01 10.93
N SER A 70 -2.06 6.89 11.38
CA SER A 70 -1.66 5.55 10.93
C SER A 70 -1.84 5.38 9.42
N ILE A 71 -3.02 5.72 8.88
CA ILE A 71 -3.29 5.62 7.43
C ILE A 71 -2.47 6.65 6.64
N ASP A 72 -2.27 7.86 7.16
CA ASP A 72 -1.40 8.86 6.51
C ASP A 72 0.06 8.39 6.42
N ARG A 73 0.55 7.69 7.44
CA ARG A 73 1.88 7.09 7.43
C ARG A 73 2.01 5.94 6.45
N MET A 74 0.99 5.09 6.33
CA MET A 74 0.98 4.05 5.29
C MET A 74 1.08 4.66 3.89
N ALA A 75 0.30 5.71 3.62
CA ALA A 75 0.33 6.41 2.34
C ALA A 75 1.69 7.10 2.08
N ASP A 76 2.30 7.71 3.10
CA ASP A 76 3.64 8.31 3.00
C ASP A 76 4.74 7.26 2.82
N ALA A 77 4.60 6.06 3.40
CA ALA A 77 5.48 4.92 3.13
C ALA A 77 5.28 4.31 1.73
N GLY A 78 4.35 4.84 0.93
CA GLY A 78 4.15 4.44 -0.46
C GLY A 78 3.16 3.30 -0.67
N PHE A 79 2.43 2.88 0.38
CA PHE A 79 1.36 1.89 0.24
C PHE A 79 0.12 2.50 -0.42
N ASN A 80 -0.51 1.74 -1.32
CA ASN A 80 -1.79 2.09 -1.96
C ASN A 80 -2.90 1.05 -1.70
N ALA A 81 -2.66 0.10 -0.78
CA ALA A 81 -3.66 -0.88 -0.39
C ALA A 81 -3.50 -1.33 1.06
N ILE A 82 -4.58 -1.82 1.65
CA ILE A 82 -4.60 -2.41 2.99
C ILE A 82 -5.34 -3.74 2.93
N ARG A 83 -4.72 -4.83 3.37
CA ARG A 83 -5.41 -6.10 3.59
C ARG A 83 -5.82 -6.22 5.05
N PHE A 84 -7.04 -6.68 5.27
CA PHE A 84 -7.56 -7.01 6.58
C PHE A 84 -7.72 -8.52 6.66
N ASN A 85 -6.99 -9.15 7.59
CA ASN A 85 -7.04 -10.59 7.78
C ASN A 85 -7.24 -11.00 9.24
N LEU A 86 -7.72 -12.23 9.42
CA LEU A 86 -8.12 -12.85 10.69
C LEU A 86 -9.04 -11.96 11.58
N SER A 87 -10.35 -11.90 11.34
CA SER A 87 -11.25 -10.98 12.06
C SER A 87 -11.64 -11.44 13.48
N HIS A 88 -10.68 -11.91 14.28
CA HIS A 88 -10.90 -12.51 15.60
C HIS A 88 -11.64 -11.53 16.50
N GLY A 89 -12.86 -11.87 16.89
CA GLY A 89 -13.69 -11.03 17.78
C GLY A 89 -14.27 -9.77 17.15
N LEU A 90 -13.82 -9.34 15.96
CA LEU A 90 -14.26 -8.09 15.30
C LEU A 90 -15.78 -8.06 15.12
N TYR A 91 -16.36 -9.17 14.67
CA TYR A 91 -17.79 -9.28 14.41
C TYR A 91 -18.53 -9.97 15.57
N ASN A 92 -17.94 -10.08 16.76
CA ASN A 92 -18.59 -10.72 17.91
C ASN A 92 -19.59 -9.74 18.58
N CYS A 93 -20.87 -10.14 18.64
CA CYS A 93 -22.01 -9.25 18.95
C CYS A 93 -22.66 -9.55 20.32
N GLY A 94 -21.96 -9.39 21.45
CA GLY A 94 -22.59 -9.54 22.79
C GLY A 94 -23.40 -10.85 22.98
N PRO A 95 -24.42 -10.90 23.87
CA PRO A 95 -25.19 -12.12 24.12
C PRO A 95 -25.98 -12.65 22.90
N GLU A 96 -26.17 -11.84 21.86
CA GLU A 96 -26.86 -12.27 20.63
C GLU A 96 -25.99 -13.19 19.76
N SER A 97 -24.66 -13.15 19.89
CA SER A 97 -23.76 -14.08 19.18
C SER A 97 -23.81 -15.52 19.71
N GLU A 98 -24.41 -15.75 20.90
CA GLU A 98 -24.73 -17.11 21.36
C GLU A 98 -25.81 -17.78 20.50
N LYS A 99 -26.58 -16.99 19.74
CA LYS A 99 -27.61 -17.50 18.82
C LYS A 99 -27.09 -17.75 17.39
N PHE A 100 -26.02 -17.07 16.97
CA PHE A 100 -25.42 -17.24 15.65
C PHE A 100 -23.92 -16.91 15.73
N SER A 101 -23.05 -17.83 15.32
CA SER A 101 -21.59 -17.65 15.44
C SER A 101 -20.99 -16.64 14.46
N TYR A 102 -21.73 -16.31 13.39
CA TYR A 102 -21.30 -15.40 12.33
C TYR A 102 -22.32 -14.27 12.13
N ASP A 103 -22.64 -13.56 13.20
CA ASP A 103 -23.42 -12.32 13.10
C ASP A 103 -22.52 -11.10 12.83
N VAL A 104 -23.11 -9.99 12.40
CA VAL A 104 -22.38 -8.73 12.14
C VAL A 104 -22.95 -7.62 13.03
N PRO A 105 -22.13 -6.98 13.89
CA PRO A 105 -22.65 -6.05 14.87
C PRO A 105 -23.15 -4.78 14.20
N LYS A 106 -24.23 -4.22 14.74
CA LYS A 106 -24.64 -2.87 14.39
C LYS A 106 -23.80 -1.88 15.18
N ASP A 107 -22.97 -1.13 14.48
CA ASP A 107 -22.14 -0.10 15.07
C ASP A 107 -22.65 1.31 14.74
N THR A 108 -22.30 2.26 15.60
CA THR A 108 -22.63 3.68 15.43
C THR A 108 -21.37 4.47 15.16
N LYS A 109 -21.42 5.37 14.16
CA LYS A 109 -20.32 6.26 13.79
C LYS A 109 -19.64 6.88 15.01
N GLY A 110 -18.34 6.64 15.17
CA GLY A 110 -17.52 7.21 16.24
C GLY A 110 -17.65 6.49 17.58
N SER A 111 -18.19 5.27 17.62
CA SER A 111 -18.21 4.44 18.84
C SER A 111 -16.81 4.01 19.28
N GLY A 112 -15.84 3.99 18.36
CA GLY A 112 -14.48 3.52 18.60
C GLY A 112 -14.36 2.01 18.82
N LYS A 113 -15.43 1.24 18.62
CA LYS A 113 -15.40 -0.23 18.62
C LYS A 113 -14.68 -0.75 17.37
N ASP A 114 -14.35 -2.02 17.35
CA ASP A 114 -13.48 -2.58 16.31
C ASP A 114 -14.10 -2.48 14.90
N LEU A 115 -15.42 -2.67 14.74
CA LEU A 115 -16.10 -2.50 13.44
C LEU A 115 -16.18 -1.03 13.01
N ASP A 116 -16.54 -0.10 13.91
CA ASP A 116 -16.47 1.36 13.64
C ASP A 116 -15.05 1.79 13.21
N ASN A 117 -14.00 1.24 13.81
CA ASN A 117 -12.62 1.52 13.41
C ASN A 117 -12.29 0.96 12.02
N LEU A 118 -12.79 -0.22 11.66
CA LEU A 118 -12.65 -0.76 10.30
C LEU A 118 -13.41 0.10 9.28
N ASP A 119 -14.64 0.49 9.59
CA ASP A 119 -15.45 1.39 8.77
C ASP A 119 -14.75 2.73 8.55
N TYR A 120 -14.16 3.28 9.61
CA TYR A 120 -13.41 4.52 9.52
C TYR A 120 -12.13 4.36 8.71
N ALA A 121 -11.41 3.23 8.87
CA ALA A 121 -10.22 2.94 8.08
C ALA A 121 -10.53 2.85 6.57
N ILE A 122 -11.64 2.18 6.19
CA ILE A 122 -12.11 2.11 4.80
C ILE A 122 -12.41 3.51 4.25
N TYR A 123 -13.10 4.34 5.03
CA TYR A 123 -13.34 5.74 4.65
C TYR A 123 -12.02 6.51 4.48
N LEU A 124 -11.06 6.37 5.39
CA LEU A 124 -9.78 7.06 5.33
C LEU A 124 -8.93 6.61 4.14
N ALA A 125 -8.91 5.31 3.82
CA ALA A 125 -8.26 4.78 2.63
C ALA A 125 -8.88 5.35 1.35
N ARG A 126 -10.22 5.46 1.29
CA ARG A 126 -10.93 6.11 0.17
C ARG A 126 -10.37 7.50 -0.10
N GLN A 127 -10.23 8.32 0.94
CA GLN A 127 -9.73 9.70 0.87
C GLN A 127 -8.26 9.81 0.47
N ARG A 128 -7.55 8.69 0.34
CA ARG A 128 -6.13 8.61 -0.03
C ARG A 128 -5.92 7.77 -1.28
N GLY A 129 -6.99 7.43 -2.00
CA GLY A 129 -6.91 6.58 -3.20
C GLY A 129 -6.37 5.17 -2.92
N MET A 130 -6.52 4.68 -1.70
CA MET A 130 -6.05 3.35 -1.28
C MET A 130 -7.20 2.33 -1.37
N PHE A 131 -6.89 1.10 -1.77
CA PHE A 131 -7.85 0.00 -1.81
C PHE A 131 -7.81 -0.85 -0.54
N PHE A 132 -8.95 -1.44 -0.18
CA PHE A 132 -9.06 -2.46 0.84
C PHE A 132 -9.21 -3.85 0.22
N TRP A 133 -8.52 -4.82 0.80
CA TRP A 133 -8.75 -6.25 0.61
C TRP A 133 -9.39 -6.80 1.89
N LEU A 134 -10.68 -7.14 1.83
CA LEU A 134 -11.43 -7.72 2.95
C LEU A 134 -11.65 -9.22 2.77
N GLN A 135 -12.06 -9.89 3.84
CA GLN A 135 -12.28 -11.34 3.86
C GLN A 135 -13.62 -11.72 4.49
N PHE A 136 -14.12 -12.90 4.16
CA PHE A 136 -15.30 -13.53 4.77
C PHE A 136 -14.93 -14.51 5.92
N CYS A 137 -13.71 -14.42 6.47
CA CYS A 137 -13.22 -15.32 7.51
C CYS A 137 -13.17 -14.67 8.91
N MET A 138 -13.81 -15.29 9.90
CA MET A 138 -13.76 -14.90 11.33
C MET A 138 -12.43 -15.19 12.03
N GLY A 139 -11.55 -15.96 11.38
CA GLY A 139 -10.28 -16.45 11.90
C GLY A 139 -10.27 -17.95 12.24
N TRP A 140 -9.09 -18.50 12.47
CA TRP A 140 -8.88 -19.94 12.71
C TRP A 140 -9.50 -20.48 13.99
N GLY A 141 -9.62 -19.64 15.03
CA GLY A 141 -10.24 -20.02 16.31
C GLY A 141 -11.76 -19.88 16.35
N ALA A 142 -12.39 -19.32 15.30
CA ALA A 142 -13.83 -19.14 15.25
C ALA A 142 -14.53 -20.48 15.01
N LYS A 143 -15.45 -20.85 15.90
CA LYS A 143 -16.26 -22.06 15.80
C LYS A 143 -17.70 -21.71 15.48
N MET A 144 -18.31 -22.56 14.64
CA MET A 144 -19.76 -22.60 14.54
C MET A 144 -20.39 -23.02 15.88
N THR A 145 -21.64 -22.66 16.09
CA THR A 145 -22.40 -22.94 17.32
C THR A 145 -23.52 -23.97 17.06
N PRO A 146 -24.06 -24.60 18.12
CA PRO A 146 -25.23 -25.47 18.00
C PRO A 146 -26.45 -24.79 17.34
N ALA A 147 -26.61 -23.48 17.54
CA ALA A 147 -27.74 -22.72 17.00
C ALA A 147 -27.65 -22.50 15.48
N ASP A 148 -26.44 -22.52 14.91
CA ASP A 148 -26.25 -22.41 13.45
C ASP A 148 -26.85 -23.60 12.68
N TYR A 149 -27.21 -24.68 13.39
CA TYR A 149 -28.00 -25.76 12.80
C TYR A 149 -29.29 -25.22 12.17
N ASP A 150 -29.93 -24.21 12.75
CA ASP A 150 -31.24 -23.74 12.30
C ASP A 150 -31.21 -22.92 10.99
N ILE A 151 -30.03 -22.74 10.38
CA ILE A 151 -29.89 -22.05 9.07
C ILE A 151 -30.56 -22.82 7.92
N MET A 152 -30.75 -24.13 8.09
CA MET A 152 -31.43 -25.02 7.16
C MET A 152 -32.51 -25.81 7.90
N PRO A 153 -33.53 -26.34 7.19
CA PRO A 153 -34.56 -27.17 7.81
C PRO A 153 -33.97 -28.32 8.65
N ASP A 154 -34.68 -28.69 9.72
CA ASP A 154 -34.31 -29.81 10.57
C ASP A 154 -34.39 -31.13 9.78
N ASP A 155 -33.26 -31.83 9.68
CA ASP A 155 -33.10 -33.14 9.03
C ASP A 155 -32.84 -34.26 10.05
N GLY A 156 -32.99 -33.98 11.34
CA GLY A 156 -32.78 -34.92 12.44
C GLY A 156 -31.31 -35.16 12.81
N THR A 157 -30.36 -34.35 12.32
CA THR A 157 -28.92 -34.57 12.55
C THR A 157 -28.27 -33.58 13.53
N ARG A 158 -29.05 -32.97 14.43
CA ARG A 158 -28.57 -31.91 15.33
C ARG A 158 -27.46 -32.37 16.27
N ASP A 159 -27.57 -33.56 16.85
CA ASP A 159 -26.52 -34.07 17.76
C ASP A 159 -25.21 -34.33 17.02
N GLN A 160 -25.28 -34.85 15.79
CA GLN A 160 -24.09 -35.04 14.96
C GLN A 160 -23.49 -33.70 14.50
N TRP A 161 -24.32 -32.69 14.21
CA TRP A 161 -23.87 -31.33 13.96
C TRP A 161 -23.06 -30.79 15.14
N ASN A 162 -23.59 -30.91 16.36
CA ASN A 162 -22.91 -30.45 17.58
C ASN A 162 -21.54 -31.13 17.75
N GLN A 163 -21.45 -32.43 17.44
CA GLN A 163 -20.18 -33.14 17.46
C GLN A 163 -19.19 -32.64 16.38
N ALA A 164 -19.69 -32.35 15.17
CA ALA A 164 -18.85 -31.90 14.05
C ALA A 164 -18.21 -30.53 14.32
N ILE A 165 -18.97 -29.56 14.83
CA ILE A 165 -18.47 -28.21 15.11
C ILE A 165 -17.47 -28.15 16.28
N GLU A 166 -17.50 -29.14 17.17
CA GLU A 166 -16.53 -29.26 18.26
C GLU A 166 -15.19 -29.82 17.78
N THR A 167 -15.23 -30.76 16.83
CA THR A 167 -14.10 -31.59 16.40
C THR A 167 -13.40 -31.11 15.13
N ILE A 168 -14.09 -30.38 14.25
CA ILE A 168 -13.55 -29.90 12.96
C ILE A 168 -13.50 -28.38 12.98
N SER A 169 -12.38 -27.82 12.51
CA SER A 169 -12.24 -26.38 12.33
C SER A 169 -13.18 -25.85 11.23
N THR A 170 -13.73 -24.66 11.43
CA THR A 170 -14.65 -24.04 10.45
C THR A 170 -14.06 -23.98 9.02
N PRO A 171 -12.79 -23.58 8.79
CA PRO A 171 -12.24 -23.48 7.44
C PRO A 171 -12.23 -24.80 6.66
N HIS A 172 -12.24 -25.95 7.34
CA HIS A 172 -12.38 -27.26 6.70
C HIS A 172 -13.85 -27.64 6.55
N LEU A 173 -14.63 -27.47 7.61
CA LEU A 173 -16.02 -27.94 7.69
C LEU A 173 -16.91 -27.38 6.56
N ILE A 174 -16.72 -26.12 6.15
CA ILE A 174 -17.52 -25.49 5.08
C ILE A 174 -17.42 -26.18 3.71
N TYR A 175 -16.28 -26.82 3.42
CA TYR A 175 -16.06 -27.52 2.15
C TYR A 175 -16.65 -28.94 2.19
N LEU A 176 -16.87 -29.47 3.40
CA LEU A 176 -17.26 -30.85 3.63
C LEU A 176 -18.76 -30.99 3.91
N SER A 177 -19.35 -30.05 4.65
CA SER A 177 -20.77 -30.05 5.03
C SER A 177 -21.57 -28.98 4.30
N GLU A 178 -22.72 -29.36 3.75
CA GLU A 178 -23.63 -28.40 3.11
C GLU A 178 -24.15 -27.36 4.10
N ARG A 179 -24.51 -27.78 5.32
CA ARG A 179 -25.04 -26.88 6.35
C ARG A 179 -24.01 -25.84 6.77
N ALA A 180 -22.76 -26.25 7.01
CA ALA A 180 -21.68 -25.32 7.33
C ALA A 180 -21.39 -24.34 6.17
N GLY A 181 -21.38 -24.83 4.93
CA GLY A 181 -21.25 -23.96 3.77
C GLY A 181 -22.33 -22.87 3.71
N ARG A 182 -23.56 -23.20 4.09
CA ARG A 182 -24.70 -22.26 4.17
C ARG A 182 -24.59 -21.25 5.31
N VAL A 183 -24.06 -21.65 6.47
CA VAL A 183 -23.73 -20.71 7.57
C VAL A 183 -22.77 -19.63 7.08
N HIS A 184 -21.69 -20.02 6.40
CA HIS A 184 -20.71 -19.06 5.88
C HIS A 184 -21.28 -18.16 4.76
N MET A 185 -22.13 -18.69 3.88
CA MET A 185 -22.83 -17.86 2.87
C MET A 185 -23.73 -16.80 3.53
N GLU A 186 -24.47 -17.18 4.58
CA GLU A 186 -25.32 -16.25 5.30
C GLU A 186 -24.50 -15.17 6.04
N PHE A 187 -23.36 -15.53 6.63
CA PHE A 187 -22.41 -14.56 7.18
C PHE A 187 -21.99 -13.55 6.12
N ALA A 188 -21.55 -14.03 4.97
CA ALA A 188 -21.09 -13.18 3.88
C ALA A 188 -22.20 -12.22 3.42
N ARG A 189 -23.45 -12.70 3.32
CA ARG A 189 -24.60 -11.83 3.04
C ARG A 189 -24.77 -10.74 4.09
N ARG A 190 -24.76 -11.09 5.38
CA ARG A 190 -24.88 -10.11 6.49
C ARG A 190 -23.75 -9.08 6.48
N LEU A 191 -22.52 -9.52 6.21
CA LEU A 191 -21.37 -8.63 6.08
C LEU A 191 -21.52 -7.68 4.90
N LEU A 192 -21.99 -8.16 3.75
CA LEU A 192 -22.21 -7.33 2.57
C LEU A 192 -23.36 -6.33 2.76
N ASP A 193 -24.36 -6.67 3.58
CA ASP A 193 -25.46 -5.78 3.93
C ASP A 193 -25.08 -4.72 4.98
N HIS A 194 -23.95 -4.89 5.68
CA HIS A 194 -23.46 -3.89 6.64
C HIS A 194 -23.22 -2.56 5.95
N VAL A 195 -23.77 -1.48 6.52
CA VAL A 195 -23.63 -0.12 6.02
C VAL A 195 -22.50 0.55 6.78
N ASN A 196 -21.44 0.93 6.06
CA ASN A 196 -20.38 1.77 6.61
C ASN A 196 -20.97 3.16 6.92
N PRO A 197 -21.01 3.60 8.19
CA PRO A 197 -21.64 4.86 8.56
C PRO A 197 -20.81 6.11 8.17
N TYR A 198 -19.56 5.94 7.74
CA TYR A 198 -18.70 7.01 7.25
C TYR A 198 -18.89 7.26 5.74
N THR A 199 -19.17 6.23 4.95
CA THR A 199 -19.41 6.35 3.51
C THR A 199 -20.90 6.33 3.13
N GLY A 200 -21.76 5.81 4.01
CA GLY A 200 -23.19 5.62 3.77
C GLY A 200 -23.49 4.47 2.81
N LYS A 201 -22.49 3.64 2.47
CA LYS A 201 -22.62 2.54 1.51
C LYS A 201 -22.63 1.21 2.23
N ARG A 202 -23.38 0.25 1.68
CA ARG A 202 -23.24 -1.16 2.05
C ARG A 202 -21.87 -1.66 1.62
N TYR A 203 -21.28 -2.60 2.35
CA TYR A 203 -20.01 -3.22 1.95
C TYR A 203 -20.09 -3.86 0.56
N GLY A 204 -21.24 -4.42 0.18
CA GLY A 204 -21.47 -4.93 -1.17
C GLY A 204 -21.43 -3.86 -2.28
N ASP A 205 -21.55 -2.58 -1.94
CA ASP A 205 -21.59 -1.44 -2.87
C ASP A 205 -20.35 -0.52 -2.78
N GLU A 206 -19.42 -0.77 -1.84
CA GLU A 206 -18.26 0.08 -1.52
C GLU A 206 -17.11 -0.08 -2.54
N GLU A 207 -16.74 1.01 -3.21
CA GLU A 207 -15.67 1.02 -4.22
C GLU A 207 -14.27 0.88 -3.62
N THR A 208 -14.12 1.26 -2.35
CA THR A 208 -12.83 1.12 -1.66
C THR A 208 -12.45 -0.34 -1.46
N ILE A 209 -13.42 -1.25 -1.36
CA ILE A 209 -13.13 -2.69 -1.26
C ILE A 209 -12.82 -3.22 -2.66
N GLY A 210 -11.53 -3.28 -2.98
CA GLY A 210 -11.01 -3.66 -4.29
C GLY A 210 -10.75 -5.16 -4.45
N LEU A 211 -10.73 -5.92 -3.36
CA LEU A 211 -10.55 -7.37 -3.37
C LEU A 211 -11.34 -8.02 -2.23
N TRP A 212 -11.85 -9.22 -2.48
CA TRP A 212 -12.47 -10.06 -1.46
C TRP A 212 -11.76 -11.42 -1.36
N GLU A 213 -11.59 -11.85 -0.13
CA GLU A 213 -11.06 -13.15 0.23
C GLU A 213 -12.15 -14.04 0.80
N MET A 214 -12.22 -15.29 0.37
CA MET A 214 -13.11 -16.25 1.03
C MET A 214 -12.57 -16.67 2.40
N PHE A 215 -11.34 -17.18 2.42
CA PHE A 215 -10.64 -17.62 3.63
C PHE A 215 -9.16 -17.30 3.56
N ASN A 216 -8.60 -17.01 4.74
CA ASN A 216 -7.17 -16.90 4.98
C ASN A 216 -6.50 -18.27 4.98
N GLU A 217 -5.55 -18.49 4.07
CA GLU A 217 -4.58 -19.58 4.09
C GLU A 217 -5.19 -20.99 4.12
N THR A 218 -6.23 -21.24 3.32
CA THR A 218 -6.87 -22.56 3.30
C THR A 218 -5.94 -23.64 2.74
N LEU A 219 -5.97 -24.81 3.38
CA LEU A 219 -5.09 -25.96 3.14
C LEU A 219 -5.87 -27.26 2.89
N VAL A 220 -7.19 -27.16 2.72
CA VAL A 220 -8.09 -28.32 2.76
C VAL A 220 -7.75 -29.38 1.71
N VAL A 221 -7.37 -29.01 0.48
CA VAL A 221 -7.01 -30.01 -0.55
C VAL A 221 -5.71 -30.71 -0.14
N ARG A 222 -4.70 -29.95 0.31
CA ARG A 222 -3.46 -30.53 0.82
C ARG A 222 -3.74 -31.47 2.01
N ASP A 223 -4.54 -31.06 2.98
CA ASP A 223 -4.78 -31.82 4.21
C ASP A 223 -5.56 -33.11 3.95
N LEU A 224 -6.55 -33.06 3.05
CA LEU A 224 -7.29 -34.24 2.59
C LEU A 224 -6.41 -35.23 1.82
N ILE A 225 -5.45 -34.72 1.03
CA ILE A 225 -4.46 -35.57 0.36
C ILE A 225 -3.55 -36.18 1.44
N MET A 226 -2.84 -35.36 2.21
CA MET A 226 -1.73 -35.84 3.04
C MET A 226 -2.16 -36.53 4.34
N ALA A 227 -3.43 -36.48 4.71
CA ALA A 227 -3.94 -36.96 6.00
C ALA A 227 -3.21 -36.35 7.22
N VAL A 228 -2.63 -35.14 7.06
CA VAL A 228 -1.98 -34.38 8.13
C VAL A 228 -3.05 -33.61 8.89
N GLY A 229 -2.99 -33.69 10.22
CA GLY A 229 -3.99 -33.05 11.08
C GLY A 229 -5.35 -33.76 11.02
N PRO A 230 -6.46 -33.05 11.35
CA PRO A 230 -7.81 -33.58 11.24
C PRO A 230 -8.12 -33.95 9.77
N ASN A 231 -8.44 -35.21 9.49
CA ASN A 231 -8.66 -35.76 8.15
C ASN A 231 -9.98 -36.56 8.08
N LEU A 232 -10.40 -36.99 6.89
CA LEU A 232 -11.69 -37.69 6.72
C LEU A 232 -11.85 -38.91 7.63
N GLU A 233 -10.79 -39.65 7.95
CA GLU A 233 -10.88 -40.84 8.81
C GLU A 233 -11.06 -40.47 10.29
N THR A 234 -10.53 -39.31 10.71
CA THR A 234 -10.66 -38.81 12.09
C THR A 234 -11.91 -37.95 12.30
N TYR A 235 -12.61 -37.57 11.23
CA TYR A 235 -13.86 -36.81 11.30
C TYR A 235 -15.04 -37.65 11.77
N PRO A 236 -16.07 -37.04 12.41
CA PRO A 236 -17.28 -37.74 12.79
C PRO A 236 -17.96 -38.44 11.60
N GLN A 237 -18.57 -39.60 11.84
CA GLN A 237 -19.22 -40.43 10.80
C GLN A 237 -20.25 -39.66 9.97
N PHE A 238 -20.93 -38.69 10.58
CA PHE A 238 -21.85 -37.79 9.89
C PHE A 238 -21.18 -37.03 8.74
N ILE A 239 -20.01 -36.44 8.97
CA ILE A 239 -19.26 -35.69 7.95
C ILE A 239 -18.68 -36.65 6.91
N GLN A 240 -18.21 -37.83 7.33
CA GLN A 240 -17.79 -38.88 6.39
C GLN A 240 -18.94 -39.25 5.43
N GLY A 241 -20.17 -39.35 5.95
CA GLY A 241 -21.38 -39.62 5.17
C GLY A 241 -21.73 -38.51 4.18
N GLU A 242 -21.67 -37.23 4.58
CA GLU A 242 -21.88 -36.11 3.66
C GLU A 242 -20.85 -36.09 2.52
N VAL A 243 -19.57 -36.27 2.85
CA VAL A 243 -18.48 -36.31 1.87
C VAL A 243 -18.64 -37.51 0.94
N HIS A 244 -19.03 -38.68 1.47
CA HIS A 244 -19.33 -39.86 0.67
C HIS A 244 -20.52 -39.68 -0.27
N ALA A 245 -21.59 -39.02 0.18
CA ALA A 245 -22.71 -38.69 -0.70
C ALA A 245 -22.28 -37.76 -1.85
N LYS A 246 -21.44 -36.76 -1.56
CA LYS A 246 -20.83 -35.87 -2.57
C LYS A 246 -19.94 -36.63 -3.55
N TRP A 247 -19.20 -37.64 -3.08
CA TRP A 247 -18.40 -38.53 -3.93
C TRP A 247 -19.24 -39.36 -4.89
N ILE A 248 -20.31 -39.97 -4.40
CA ILE A 248 -21.24 -40.71 -5.24
C ILE A 248 -21.89 -39.80 -6.29
N ASP A 249 -22.26 -38.57 -5.92
CA ASP A 249 -22.78 -37.58 -6.87
C ASP A 249 -21.73 -37.20 -7.94
N TRP A 250 -20.50 -36.92 -7.53
CA TRP A 250 -19.40 -36.63 -8.46
C TRP A 250 -19.13 -37.79 -9.43
N LEU A 251 -19.09 -39.03 -8.93
CA LEU A 251 -18.97 -40.23 -9.78
C LEU A 251 -20.15 -40.40 -10.73
N THR A 252 -21.37 -40.14 -10.27
CA THR A 252 -22.59 -40.20 -11.08
C THR A 252 -22.54 -39.19 -12.22
N ARG A 253 -22.10 -37.96 -11.96
CA ARG A 253 -21.94 -36.93 -12.99
C ARG A 253 -20.83 -37.29 -13.99
N THR A 254 -19.76 -37.91 -13.52
CA THR A 254 -18.57 -38.21 -14.32
C THR A 254 -18.74 -39.47 -15.17
N TYR A 255 -19.28 -40.54 -14.59
CA TYR A 255 -19.30 -41.89 -15.17
C TYR A 255 -20.71 -42.42 -15.44
N LYS A 256 -21.75 -41.75 -14.95
CA LYS A 256 -23.18 -42.10 -15.09
C LYS A 256 -23.62 -43.34 -14.33
N ASP A 257 -22.94 -44.47 -14.49
CA ASP A 257 -23.33 -45.77 -13.93
C ASP A 257 -22.12 -46.70 -13.65
N ASP A 258 -22.41 -47.91 -13.13
CA ASP A 258 -21.38 -48.92 -12.83
C ASP A 258 -20.61 -49.39 -14.08
N ALA A 259 -21.23 -49.34 -15.27
CA ALA A 259 -20.56 -49.73 -16.50
C ALA A 259 -19.51 -48.68 -16.89
N GLY A 260 -19.83 -47.40 -16.74
CA GLY A 260 -18.89 -46.30 -16.89
C GLY A 260 -17.72 -46.39 -15.91
N LEU A 261 -17.99 -46.71 -14.64
CA LEU A 261 -16.92 -46.92 -13.65
C LEU A 261 -16.03 -48.11 -14.00
N ARG A 262 -16.59 -49.25 -14.39
CA ARG A 262 -15.78 -50.41 -14.80
C ARG A 262 -14.96 -50.12 -16.06
N ALA A 263 -15.49 -49.34 -17.00
CA ALA A 263 -14.74 -48.91 -18.18
C ALA A 263 -13.54 -48.03 -17.82
N ALA A 264 -13.68 -47.13 -16.84
CA ALA A 264 -12.61 -46.24 -16.41
C ALA A 264 -11.61 -46.90 -15.45
N TRP A 265 -12.09 -47.66 -14.46
CA TRP A 265 -11.26 -48.23 -13.38
C TRP A 265 -10.84 -49.68 -13.64
N GLY A 266 -11.38 -50.33 -14.67
CA GLY A 266 -11.16 -51.74 -14.97
C GLY A 266 -12.00 -52.69 -14.12
N SER A 267 -12.10 -52.44 -12.82
CA SER A 267 -12.92 -53.24 -11.90
C SER A 267 -13.41 -52.43 -10.69
N LEU A 268 -14.54 -52.87 -10.13
CA LEU A 268 -15.05 -52.43 -8.83
C LEU A 268 -14.74 -53.49 -7.78
N LYS A 269 -14.63 -53.10 -6.49
CA LYS A 269 -14.51 -54.08 -5.41
C LYS A 269 -15.84 -54.80 -5.19
N ASP A 270 -15.78 -55.97 -4.57
CA ASP A 270 -16.97 -56.72 -4.19
C ASP A 270 -17.90 -55.85 -3.32
N GLY A 271 -19.18 -55.77 -3.73
CA GLY A 271 -20.20 -54.96 -3.06
C GLY A 271 -20.23 -53.48 -3.46
N GLU A 272 -19.33 -53.00 -4.32
CA GLU A 272 -19.39 -51.62 -4.84
C GLU A 272 -20.34 -51.50 -6.02
N SER A 273 -21.31 -50.59 -5.89
CA SER A 273 -22.20 -50.14 -6.95
C SER A 273 -22.50 -48.66 -6.77
N LEU A 274 -22.51 -47.92 -7.87
CA LEU A 274 -22.93 -46.52 -7.93
C LEU A 274 -24.44 -46.40 -7.73
N ALA A 275 -25.21 -47.34 -8.28
CA ALA A 275 -26.65 -47.41 -8.08
C ALA A 275 -27.00 -47.61 -6.59
N ASP A 276 -26.27 -48.51 -5.92
CA ASP A 276 -26.46 -48.78 -4.48
C ASP A 276 -25.73 -47.77 -3.59
N LYS A 277 -25.01 -46.80 -4.18
CA LYS A 277 -24.24 -45.78 -3.47
C LYS A 277 -23.22 -46.35 -2.48
N THR A 278 -22.55 -47.45 -2.84
CA THR A 278 -21.58 -48.14 -1.95
C THR A 278 -20.13 -47.96 -2.39
N VAL A 279 -19.86 -47.26 -3.50
CA VAL A 279 -18.49 -47.04 -4.01
C VAL A 279 -17.67 -46.24 -2.99
N GLN A 280 -16.56 -46.82 -2.54
CA GLN A 280 -15.69 -46.18 -1.54
C GLN A 280 -14.74 -45.16 -2.20
N PHE A 281 -14.02 -44.38 -1.39
CA PHE A 281 -12.93 -43.52 -1.86
C PHE A 281 -11.65 -44.30 -2.21
N ALA A 282 -11.10 -44.96 -1.17
CA ALA A 282 -9.71 -45.40 -0.89
C ALA A 282 -8.81 -45.82 -2.07
N PRO A 283 -7.46 -45.73 -1.95
CA PRO A 283 -6.58 -46.04 -0.78
C PRO A 283 -5.76 -44.92 -0.09
N ARG A 284 -5.17 -45.31 1.07
CA ARG A 284 -4.73 -44.55 2.25
C ARG A 284 -3.22 -44.21 2.28
N PRO A 285 -2.82 -42.97 2.65
CA PRO A 285 -1.46 -42.72 3.13
C PRO A 285 -1.20 -43.44 4.47
N SER A 286 -0.07 -44.15 4.58
CA SER A 286 0.49 -44.44 5.90
C SER A 286 0.97 -43.11 6.51
N PRO A 287 0.70 -42.83 7.81
CA PRO A 287 1.32 -41.72 8.52
C PRO A 287 2.86 -41.71 8.45
N GLU A 288 3.48 -42.85 8.14
CA GLU A 288 4.94 -43.04 7.99
C GLU A 288 5.47 -42.61 6.60
N GLY A 289 4.59 -42.13 5.70
CA GLY A 289 4.92 -41.69 4.34
C GLY A 289 5.33 -40.21 4.23
N ILE A 290 5.33 -39.46 5.32
CA ILE A 290 5.70 -38.05 5.35
C ILE A 290 7.08 -37.93 5.99
N GLN A 291 8.12 -37.71 5.19
CA GLN A 291 9.35 -37.11 5.73
C GLN A 291 9.24 -35.60 5.66
N GLU A 292 9.20 -34.95 6.80
CA GLU A 292 9.66 -33.56 6.88
C GLU A 292 11.16 -33.57 6.66
N PHE A 293 11.65 -32.80 5.70
CA PHE A 293 13.09 -32.59 5.61
C PHE A 293 13.56 -31.79 6.82
N ASP A 294 14.52 -32.36 7.55
CA ASP A 294 15.24 -31.64 8.61
C ASP A 294 16.17 -30.56 8.05
N ALA A 295 16.40 -30.56 6.73
CA ALA A 295 17.21 -29.58 6.04
C ALA A 295 16.44 -28.26 5.85
N PRO A 296 17.08 -27.13 6.06
CA PRO A 296 16.33 -26.09 6.73
C PRO A 296 16.33 -24.81 5.90
N GLY A 297 15.25 -24.03 5.96
CA GLY A 297 14.91 -23.04 4.92
C GLY A 297 14.14 -23.65 3.73
N TYR A 298 13.95 -24.97 3.75
CA TYR A 298 13.02 -25.68 2.91
C TYR A 298 11.71 -25.81 3.69
N GLN A 299 10.60 -25.41 3.09
CA GLN A 299 9.30 -25.91 3.55
C GLN A 299 9.30 -27.44 3.39
N PRO A 300 8.62 -28.19 4.28
CA PRO A 300 8.64 -29.65 4.26
C PRO A 300 8.28 -30.13 2.85
N GLU A 301 9.22 -30.82 2.23
CA GLU A 301 9.02 -31.44 0.94
C GLU A 301 8.51 -32.87 1.20
N MET A 302 7.31 -33.16 0.69
CA MET A 302 6.67 -34.44 0.97
C MET A 302 7.36 -35.55 0.16
N SER A 303 8.03 -36.49 0.82
CA SER A 303 8.64 -37.64 0.14
C SER A 303 7.55 -38.55 -0.44
N THR A 304 7.56 -38.67 -1.77
CA THR A 304 6.83 -39.61 -2.64
C THR A 304 5.47 -40.13 -2.13
N LEU A 305 4.40 -39.65 -2.77
CA LEU A 305 3.03 -40.16 -2.67
C LEU A 305 2.89 -41.67 -3.02
N GLU A 306 3.97 -42.36 -3.41
CA GLU A 306 4.01 -43.78 -3.81
C GLU A 306 3.49 -44.76 -2.72
N LYS A 307 3.67 -44.45 -1.43
CA LYS A 307 3.18 -45.29 -0.32
C LYS A 307 1.68 -45.19 -0.04
N PHE A 308 0.98 -44.28 -0.72
CA PHE A 308 -0.40 -43.91 -0.43
C PHE A 308 -1.43 -44.88 -1.03
N TYR A 309 -1.06 -45.73 -2.00
CA TYR A 309 -2.09 -46.38 -2.82
C TYR A 309 -2.09 -47.90 -3.00
N GLN A 310 -1.56 -48.68 -2.06
CA GLN A 310 -1.54 -50.14 -2.21
C GLN A 310 -2.97 -50.74 -2.32
N GLY A 311 -3.34 -51.24 -3.51
CA GLY A 311 -4.50 -52.11 -3.72
C GLY A 311 -5.70 -51.56 -4.51
N TYR A 312 -5.59 -50.43 -5.22
CA TYR A 312 -6.65 -49.88 -6.08
C TYR A 312 -6.14 -49.47 -7.48
N PRO A 313 -7.03 -49.35 -8.49
CA PRO A 313 -6.65 -48.89 -9.83
C PRO A 313 -6.09 -47.47 -9.82
N ALA A 314 -5.02 -47.22 -10.59
CA ALA A 314 -4.40 -45.90 -10.70
C ALA A 314 -5.41 -44.80 -11.05
N LYS A 315 -6.34 -45.08 -11.97
CA LYS A 315 -7.39 -44.14 -12.38
C LYS A 315 -8.31 -43.73 -11.23
N ARG A 316 -8.62 -44.66 -10.32
CA ARG A 316 -9.44 -44.35 -9.14
C ARG A 316 -8.71 -43.41 -8.18
N SER A 317 -7.40 -43.60 -8.00
CA SER A 317 -6.56 -42.70 -7.20
C SER A 317 -6.54 -41.28 -7.77
N GLU A 318 -6.40 -41.13 -9.08
CA GLU A 318 -6.50 -39.82 -9.75
C GLU A 318 -7.87 -39.18 -9.51
N ASP A 319 -8.94 -39.97 -9.57
CA ASP A 319 -10.30 -39.48 -9.38
C ASP A 319 -10.58 -39.02 -7.96
N VAL A 320 -9.96 -39.64 -6.94
CA VAL A 320 -9.99 -39.13 -5.56
C VAL A 320 -9.33 -37.75 -5.47
N LEU A 321 -8.17 -37.55 -6.09
CA LEU A 321 -7.50 -36.24 -6.10
C LEU A 321 -8.33 -35.18 -6.85
N ARG A 322 -8.93 -35.56 -7.98
CA ARG A 322 -9.86 -34.69 -8.71
C ARG A 322 -11.10 -34.35 -7.89
N PHE A 323 -11.61 -35.31 -7.13
CA PHE A 323 -12.74 -35.09 -6.24
C PHE A 323 -12.42 -34.11 -5.11
N TYR A 324 -11.22 -34.18 -4.51
CA TYR A 324 -10.81 -33.17 -3.51
C TYR A 324 -10.68 -31.77 -4.10
N CYS A 325 -10.12 -31.63 -5.30
CA CYS A 325 -10.15 -30.35 -6.02
C CYS A 325 -11.59 -29.91 -6.33
N TRP A 326 -12.47 -30.85 -6.67
CA TRP A 326 -13.88 -30.55 -6.95
C TRP A 326 -14.65 -30.09 -5.70
N LEU A 327 -14.44 -30.70 -4.52
CA LEU A 327 -15.04 -30.23 -3.27
C LEU A 327 -14.72 -28.75 -3.00
N PHE A 328 -13.46 -28.39 -3.23
CA PHE A 328 -12.96 -27.03 -3.09
C PHE A 328 -13.63 -26.06 -4.09
N ASP A 329 -13.53 -26.39 -5.37
CA ASP A 329 -14.03 -25.56 -6.48
C ASP A 329 -15.56 -25.45 -6.51
N ASP A 330 -16.29 -26.53 -6.22
CA ASP A 330 -17.76 -26.54 -6.16
C ASP A 330 -18.28 -25.58 -5.09
N TYR A 331 -17.71 -25.64 -3.89
CA TYR A 331 -18.09 -24.72 -2.82
C TYR A 331 -17.78 -23.27 -3.20
N ASN A 332 -16.56 -22.99 -3.69
CA ASN A 332 -16.16 -21.64 -4.08
C ASN A 332 -17.08 -21.04 -5.13
N LYS A 333 -17.41 -21.80 -6.18
CA LYS A 333 -18.34 -21.35 -7.23
C LYS A 333 -19.73 -21.05 -6.68
N ARG A 334 -20.28 -21.90 -5.82
CA ARG A 334 -21.58 -21.64 -5.18
C ARG A 334 -21.52 -20.41 -4.28
N PHE A 335 -20.46 -20.26 -3.50
CA PHE A 335 -20.27 -19.12 -2.61
C PHE A 335 -20.18 -17.82 -3.41
N ILE A 336 -19.31 -17.77 -4.43
CA ILE A 336 -19.17 -16.60 -5.31
C ILE A 336 -20.50 -16.27 -5.98
N ALA A 337 -21.20 -17.26 -6.55
CA ALA A 337 -22.50 -17.05 -7.18
C ALA A 337 -23.56 -16.52 -6.20
N HIS A 338 -23.49 -16.91 -4.92
CA HIS A 338 -24.35 -16.39 -3.86
C HIS A 338 -24.02 -14.91 -3.56
N VAL A 339 -22.77 -14.60 -3.23
CA VAL A 339 -22.40 -13.24 -2.76
C VAL A 339 -22.53 -12.15 -3.82
N ARG A 340 -22.35 -12.50 -5.10
CA ARG A 340 -22.48 -11.58 -6.26
C ARG A 340 -23.85 -10.91 -6.37
N GLN A 341 -24.87 -11.42 -5.66
CA GLN A 341 -26.24 -10.93 -5.70
C GLN A 341 -26.47 -9.73 -4.77
N PHE A 342 -25.53 -9.41 -3.87
CA PHE A 342 -25.78 -8.50 -2.74
C PHE A 342 -25.17 -7.09 -2.87
N GLY A 343 -24.75 -6.67 -4.06
CA GLY A 343 -24.32 -5.28 -4.29
C GLY A 343 -23.57 -5.08 -5.60
N LYS A 344 -23.44 -3.83 -6.04
CA LYS A 344 -22.82 -3.47 -7.32
C LYS A 344 -21.31 -3.73 -7.33
N GLY A 345 -20.65 -3.48 -6.21
CA GLY A 345 -19.21 -3.71 -6.06
C GLY A 345 -18.91 -5.20 -6.00
N ILE A 346 -19.53 -5.91 -5.05
CA ILE A 346 -19.38 -7.36 -4.92
C ILE A 346 -19.82 -8.11 -6.18
N ALA A 347 -20.63 -7.53 -7.07
CA ALA A 347 -20.98 -8.14 -8.37
C ALA A 347 -19.81 -8.20 -9.38
N VAL A 348 -18.79 -7.33 -9.26
CA VAL A 348 -17.67 -7.24 -10.24
C VAL A 348 -16.27 -7.35 -9.64
N VAL A 349 -16.11 -7.01 -8.35
CA VAL A 349 -14.81 -7.03 -7.65
C VAL A 349 -14.23 -8.45 -7.60
N PRO A 350 -12.92 -8.67 -7.84
CA PRO A 350 -12.34 -10.02 -7.82
C PRO A 350 -12.48 -10.70 -6.45
N ILE A 351 -12.81 -12.00 -6.45
CA ILE A 351 -12.96 -12.84 -5.25
C ILE A 351 -12.11 -14.10 -5.45
N ALA A 352 -11.33 -14.48 -4.44
CA ALA A 352 -10.60 -15.74 -4.42
C ALA A 352 -10.39 -16.24 -2.98
N PRO A 353 -10.16 -17.54 -2.76
CA PRO A 353 -9.52 -18.00 -1.54
C PRO A 353 -8.04 -17.58 -1.53
N SER A 354 -7.45 -17.29 -0.37
CA SER A 354 -5.98 -17.37 -0.27
C SER A 354 -5.59 -18.78 0.18
N GLY A 355 -4.54 -19.32 -0.43
CA GLY A 355 -4.06 -20.66 -0.13
C GLY A 355 -2.62 -20.61 0.33
N ASN A 356 -2.32 -21.26 1.46
CA ASN A 356 -0.93 -21.55 1.81
C ASN A 356 -0.46 -22.75 0.97
N CYS A 357 -0.23 -22.52 -0.32
CA CYS A 357 -0.07 -23.64 -1.26
C CYS A 357 1.25 -24.41 -1.06
N GLN A 358 2.19 -23.88 -0.29
CA GLN A 358 3.51 -24.46 -0.01
C GLN A 358 4.15 -25.03 -1.30
N ARG A 359 4.56 -26.31 -1.29
CA ARG A 359 5.02 -27.07 -2.47
C ARG A 359 3.93 -27.97 -3.06
N ASN A 360 2.66 -27.78 -2.71
CA ASN A 360 1.55 -28.60 -3.18
C ASN A 360 0.91 -28.00 -4.45
N ILE A 361 1.34 -28.48 -5.62
CA ILE A 361 0.84 -28.01 -6.92
C ILE A 361 -0.66 -28.28 -7.13
N THR A 362 -1.21 -29.32 -6.49
CA THR A 362 -2.64 -29.67 -6.58
C THR A 362 -3.51 -28.70 -5.77
N GLN A 363 -3.06 -28.29 -4.57
CA GLN A 363 -3.66 -27.20 -3.80
C GLN A 363 -3.54 -25.87 -4.56
N TYR A 364 -2.38 -25.59 -5.18
CA TYR A 364 -2.20 -24.38 -5.98
C TYR A 364 -3.14 -24.36 -7.20
N TYR A 365 -3.29 -25.50 -7.89
CA TYR A 365 -4.27 -25.67 -8.96
C TYR A 365 -5.69 -25.39 -8.47
N ALA A 366 -6.11 -25.97 -7.33
CA ALA A 366 -7.44 -25.76 -6.76
C ALA A 366 -7.69 -24.29 -6.37
N ALA A 367 -6.72 -23.66 -5.69
CA ALA A 367 -6.78 -22.24 -5.33
C ALA A 367 -6.77 -21.31 -6.55
N SER A 368 -6.26 -21.79 -7.69
CA SER A 368 -6.16 -20.98 -8.90
C SER A 368 -7.42 -20.93 -9.74
N GLN A 369 -8.54 -21.53 -9.34
CA GLN A 369 -9.76 -21.60 -10.17
C GLN A 369 -10.60 -20.30 -10.16
N ASP A 370 -10.40 -19.42 -9.19
CA ASP A 370 -11.27 -18.25 -8.95
C ASP A 370 -10.74 -16.91 -9.52
N GLY A 371 -11.21 -15.77 -9.02
CA GLY A 371 -11.02 -14.45 -9.64
C GLY A 371 -9.57 -13.93 -9.66
N PHE A 372 -8.72 -14.40 -8.75
CA PHE A 372 -7.28 -14.14 -8.72
C PHE A 372 -6.57 -15.28 -7.98
N VAL A 373 -5.24 -15.29 -8.04
CA VAL A 373 -4.40 -16.24 -7.30
C VAL A 373 -3.64 -15.48 -6.22
N ALA A 374 -3.61 -16.01 -5.01
CA ALA A 374 -2.80 -15.43 -3.95
C ALA A 374 -2.06 -16.46 -3.11
N ALA A 375 -0.79 -16.15 -2.80
CA ALA A 375 0.09 -16.97 -1.98
C ALA A 375 0.97 -16.11 -1.06
N GLY A 376 1.46 -16.68 0.04
CA GLY A 376 2.31 -15.99 1.01
C GLY A 376 3.78 -16.27 0.72
N THR A 377 4.67 -15.33 1.08
CA THR A 377 6.12 -15.53 1.03
C THR A 377 6.77 -14.75 2.16
N TYR A 378 7.59 -15.41 2.99
CA TYR A 378 8.27 -14.76 4.10
C TYR A 378 9.78 -14.89 3.95
N GLY A 379 10.47 -13.80 4.32
CA GLY A 379 11.89 -13.80 4.54
C GLY A 379 12.21 -14.34 5.94
N PHE A 380 13.24 -15.16 6.02
CA PHE A 380 13.91 -15.55 7.25
C PHE A 380 15.42 -15.43 7.04
N ALA A 381 15.97 -14.23 7.25
CA ALA A 381 17.41 -14.00 7.18
C ALA A 381 18.19 -14.67 8.33
N CYS A 382 17.52 -14.90 9.47
CA CYS A 382 18.02 -15.74 10.54
C CYS A 382 17.70 -17.21 10.23
N ARG A 383 18.71 -17.99 9.86
CA ARG A 383 18.56 -19.41 9.48
C ARG A 383 19.50 -20.25 10.33
N PRO A 384 19.14 -20.58 11.60
CA PRO A 384 20.03 -21.18 12.62
C PRO A 384 20.65 -22.54 12.27
N TRP A 385 20.51 -22.97 11.04
CA TRP A 385 20.78 -24.29 10.52
C TRP A 385 21.54 -24.23 9.17
N GLU A 386 21.62 -23.04 8.54
CA GLU A 386 22.51 -22.73 7.40
C GLU A 386 23.69 -21.86 7.84
N VAL A 387 23.71 -21.48 9.12
CA VAL A 387 24.66 -20.57 9.76
C VAL A 387 25.35 -21.25 10.92
N GLY A 388 26.60 -20.88 11.17
CA GLY A 388 27.33 -21.33 12.35
C GLY A 388 26.82 -20.64 13.62
N GLU A 389 27.21 -21.17 14.78
CA GLU A 389 26.82 -20.65 16.11
C GLU A 389 27.25 -19.19 16.35
N ASP A 390 28.15 -18.64 15.53
CA ASP A 390 28.78 -17.33 15.72
C ASP A 390 28.07 -16.15 14.99
N ASP A 391 27.30 -16.38 13.92
CA ASP A 391 26.53 -15.34 13.21
C ASP A 391 25.27 -15.93 12.56
N PRO A 392 24.07 -15.67 13.10
CA PRO A 392 22.86 -16.29 12.61
C PRO A 392 22.31 -15.67 11.32
N PHE A 393 22.90 -14.59 10.78
CA PHE A 393 22.33 -13.81 9.69
C PHE A 393 23.00 -14.08 8.34
N ILE A 394 22.20 -14.39 7.31
CA ILE A 394 22.67 -14.49 5.91
C ILE A 394 21.89 -13.49 5.04
N PRO A 395 22.57 -12.63 4.27
CA PRO A 395 21.91 -11.79 3.29
C PRO A 395 21.41 -12.62 2.10
N TYR A 396 20.18 -12.36 1.64
CA TYR A 396 19.58 -12.99 0.45
C TYR A 396 20.44 -12.81 -0.79
N VAL A 397 21.03 -11.63 -0.96
CA VAL A 397 21.85 -11.32 -2.13
C VAL A 397 23.12 -12.15 -2.25
N ASN A 398 23.53 -12.89 -1.21
CA ASN A 398 24.70 -13.78 -1.27
C ASN A 398 24.43 -15.17 -1.86
N ARG A 399 23.21 -15.42 -2.34
CA ARG A 399 22.82 -16.69 -2.96
C ARG A 399 21.93 -16.42 -4.16
N HIS A 400 21.57 -17.49 -4.88
CA HIS A 400 20.53 -17.39 -5.89
C HIS A 400 19.25 -16.83 -5.24
N PRO A 401 18.58 -15.84 -5.86
CA PRO A 401 17.39 -15.21 -5.29
C PRO A 401 16.27 -16.24 -5.22
N LEU A 402 16.12 -16.92 -4.08
CA LEU A 402 15.10 -17.94 -3.87
C LEU A 402 14.56 -17.81 -2.45
N SER A 403 13.25 -17.86 -2.34
CA SER A 403 12.51 -18.06 -1.10
C SER A 403 11.98 -19.51 -1.03
N GLY A 404 11.34 -19.85 0.08
CA GLY A 404 10.98 -21.24 0.40
C GLY A 404 9.85 -21.86 -0.44
N ASN A 405 9.06 -21.07 -1.18
CA ASN A 405 7.76 -21.44 -1.73
C ASN A 405 7.76 -21.59 -3.26
N LEU A 406 6.86 -22.43 -3.77
CA LEU A 406 6.68 -22.62 -5.23
C LEU A 406 6.25 -21.33 -5.95
N THR A 407 5.53 -20.49 -5.22
CA THR A 407 5.02 -19.18 -5.64
C THR A 407 6.13 -18.15 -5.82
N ASP A 408 7.35 -18.46 -5.37
CA ASP A 408 8.55 -17.66 -5.65
C ASP A 408 9.01 -17.77 -7.09
N CYS A 409 8.55 -18.81 -7.78
CA CYS A 409 9.07 -19.15 -9.09
C CYS A 409 7.98 -19.16 -10.16
N THR A 410 6.71 -18.94 -9.81
CA THR A 410 5.60 -19.23 -10.73
C THR A 410 4.39 -18.33 -10.54
N LYS A 411 3.77 -17.93 -11.66
CA LYS A 411 2.44 -17.34 -11.73
C LYS A 411 1.51 -18.20 -12.60
N VAL A 412 0.23 -18.28 -12.28
CA VAL A 412 -0.78 -18.93 -13.13
C VAL A 412 -1.17 -18.02 -14.30
N ALA A 413 -1.20 -18.59 -15.51
CA ALA A 413 -1.51 -17.88 -16.74
C ALA A 413 -2.90 -17.22 -16.71
N GLY A 414 -2.98 -15.99 -17.22
CA GLY A 414 -4.25 -15.28 -17.45
C GLY A 414 -5.00 -14.88 -16.18
N LYS A 415 -4.37 -14.93 -15.00
CA LYS A 415 -4.98 -14.52 -13.73
C LYS A 415 -4.16 -13.46 -13.02
N PRO A 416 -4.81 -12.51 -12.31
CA PRO A 416 -4.08 -11.65 -11.40
C PRO A 416 -3.39 -12.48 -10.33
N TYR A 417 -2.18 -12.08 -9.94
CA TYR A 417 -1.40 -12.78 -8.92
C TYR A 417 -0.97 -11.81 -7.83
N LEU A 418 -1.24 -12.16 -6.58
CA LEU A 418 -0.91 -11.34 -5.42
C LEU A 418 -0.16 -12.14 -4.36
N ILE A 419 0.80 -11.48 -3.72
CA ILE A 419 1.38 -11.98 -2.48
C ILE A 419 0.49 -11.51 -1.34
N TYR A 420 -0.29 -12.42 -0.74
CA TYR A 420 -1.24 -12.03 0.31
C TYR A 420 -0.54 -11.66 1.62
N GLU A 421 0.65 -12.19 1.88
CA GLU A 421 1.50 -11.88 3.04
C GLU A 421 2.97 -11.96 2.68
N CYS A 422 3.72 -10.93 3.02
CA CYS A 422 5.16 -10.96 3.05
C CYS A 422 5.76 -10.11 4.16
N ASN A 423 6.89 -10.54 4.70
CA ASN A 423 7.78 -9.71 5.50
C ASN A 423 9.08 -10.46 5.79
N ASP A 424 10.06 -9.78 6.39
CA ASP A 424 11.27 -10.40 6.93
C ASP A 424 11.37 -10.13 8.43
N TYR A 425 12.05 -11.01 9.16
CA TYR A 425 12.06 -10.98 10.63
C TYR A 425 13.16 -10.08 11.17
N ARG A 426 12.79 -9.15 12.07
CA ARG A 426 13.76 -8.50 12.95
C ARG A 426 14.11 -9.40 14.14
N PRO A 427 15.34 -9.31 14.67
CA PRO A 427 16.48 -8.54 14.14
C PRO A 427 17.01 -9.15 12.84
N ASN A 428 17.32 -8.30 11.86
CA ASN A 428 18.07 -8.68 10.66
C ASN A 428 18.84 -7.46 10.13
N PRO A 429 20.19 -7.48 10.13
CA PRO A 429 21.00 -6.36 9.61
C PRO A 429 20.90 -6.18 8.08
N TYR A 430 20.34 -7.14 7.36
CA TYR A 430 20.21 -7.11 5.89
C TYR A 430 18.77 -6.85 5.42
N MET A 431 17.84 -6.57 6.33
CA MET A 431 16.39 -6.51 6.08
C MET A 431 15.98 -5.59 4.91
N VAL A 432 16.76 -4.55 4.63
CA VAL A 432 16.51 -3.61 3.51
C VAL A 432 16.53 -4.27 2.12
N GLU A 433 17.06 -5.48 1.99
CA GLU A 433 17.03 -6.22 0.71
C GLU A 433 15.67 -6.86 0.40
N PHE A 434 14.87 -7.19 1.43
CA PHE A 434 13.62 -7.93 1.25
C PHE A 434 12.55 -7.17 0.44
N PRO A 435 12.33 -5.85 0.63
CA PRO A 435 11.42 -5.09 -0.21
C PRO A 435 11.83 -5.07 -1.69
N MET A 436 13.12 -4.91 -1.98
CA MET A 436 13.63 -4.93 -3.36
C MET A 436 13.47 -6.31 -4.00
N TYR A 437 13.79 -7.37 -3.26
CA TYR A 437 13.57 -8.74 -3.69
C TYR A 437 12.10 -8.99 -4.05
N THR A 438 11.18 -8.58 -3.17
CA THR A 438 9.73 -8.70 -3.40
C THR A 438 9.29 -7.91 -4.65
N ALA A 439 9.75 -6.66 -4.83
CA ALA A 439 9.42 -5.88 -6.02
C ALA A 439 9.89 -6.55 -7.32
N LEU A 440 11.09 -7.14 -7.32
CA LEU A 440 11.64 -7.83 -8.48
C LEU A 440 10.95 -9.16 -8.76
N GLN A 441 10.56 -9.91 -7.73
CA GLN A 441 9.70 -11.09 -7.87
C GLN A 441 8.38 -10.73 -8.55
N LEU A 442 7.72 -9.67 -8.09
CA LEU A 442 6.45 -9.23 -8.66
C LEU A 442 6.60 -8.78 -10.13
N LEU A 443 7.69 -8.08 -10.48
CA LEU A 443 7.97 -7.68 -11.85
C LEU A 443 8.25 -8.89 -12.75
N GLU A 444 9.11 -9.80 -12.30
CA GLU A 444 9.43 -11.06 -12.99
C GLU A 444 8.15 -11.84 -13.32
N GLN A 445 7.22 -11.91 -12.39
CA GLN A 445 5.99 -12.68 -12.54
C GLN A 445 4.84 -11.94 -13.23
N ASP A 446 4.93 -10.64 -13.50
CA ASP A 446 3.75 -9.81 -13.88
C ASP A 446 2.65 -9.84 -12.83
N ALA A 447 3.05 -9.83 -11.57
CA ALA A 447 2.13 -9.82 -10.47
C ALA A 447 1.35 -8.49 -10.40
N ASP A 448 0.27 -8.53 -9.63
CA ASP A 448 -0.66 -7.43 -9.41
C ASP A 448 -0.56 -6.87 -8.00
N GLY A 449 0.12 -7.53 -7.06
CA GLY A 449 0.51 -6.88 -5.82
C GLY A 449 1.15 -7.73 -4.73
N ALA A 450 1.57 -7.06 -3.65
CA ALA A 450 2.06 -7.68 -2.42
C ALA A 450 1.62 -6.90 -1.18
N PHE A 451 1.49 -7.60 -0.05
CA PHE A 451 1.00 -7.02 1.19
C PHE A 451 1.87 -7.41 2.41
N TRP A 452 2.31 -6.41 3.17
CA TRP A 452 3.22 -6.62 4.29
C TRP A 452 2.49 -7.02 5.58
N PHE A 453 2.90 -8.16 6.17
CA PHE A 453 2.42 -8.62 7.48
C PHE A 453 3.38 -8.18 8.59
N TYR A 454 3.05 -7.27 9.50
CA TYR A 454 1.84 -6.45 9.52
C TYR A 454 2.13 -5.07 10.12
N TRP A 455 1.21 -4.13 9.91
CA TRP A 455 1.45 -2.72 10.25
C TRP A 455 1.76 -2.51 11.73
N ASP A 456 0.87 -2.93 12.63
CA ASP A 456 0.89 -2.48 14.03
C ASP A 456 0.22 -3.47 14.99
N ASP A 457 0.63 -3.44 16.26
CA ASP A 457 0.15 -4.30 17.34
C ASP A 457 0.02 -3.54 18.68
N LYS A 458 -1.14 -3.63 19.35
CA LYS A 458 -1.38 -2.93 20.65
C LYS A 458 -0.50 -3.46 21.79
N GLY A 459 -0.03 -4.70 21.70
CA GLY A 459 0.84 -5.34 22.69
C GLY A 459 2.29 -4.88 22.60
N TYR A 460 2.74 -4.38 21.44
CA TYR A 460 4.13 -3.96 21.22
C TYR A 460 4.29 -2.46 20.99
N LEU A 461 3.27 -1.82 20.43
CA LEU A 461 3.23 -0.38 20.18
C LEU A 461 2.02 0.20 20.95
N HIS A 462 2.19 0.50 22.24
CA HIS A 462 1.05 0.91 23.07
C HIS A 462 0.54 2.31 22.72
N THR A 463 1.45 3.25 22.44
CA THR A 463 1.14 4.67 22.26
C THR A 463 1.55 5.08 20.86
N LEU A 464 0.60 5.22 19.93
CA LEU A 464 0.82 5.83 18.61
C LEU A 464 -0.33 6.80 18.30
N GLN A 465 -0.25 8.02 18.85
CA GLN A 465 -1.26 9.07 18.69
C GLN A 465 -0.80 10.16 17.71
N SER A 466 0.52 10.35 17.58
CA SER A 466 1.17 11.38 16.79
C SER A 466 2.42 10.82 16.09
N ASP A 467 2.98 11.56 15.13
CA ASP A 467 4.23 11.17 14.46
C ASP A 467 5.40 10.98 15.42
N ALA A 468 5.47 11.79 16.47
CA ALA A 468 6.54 11.71 17.46
C ALA A 468 6.55 10.35 18.17
N ASP A 469 5.38 9.75 18.37
CA ASP A 469 5.28 8.46 19.05
C ASP A 469 5.91 7.32 18.25
N TYR A 470 5.84 7.37 16.92
CA TYR A 470 6.49 6.38 16.04
C TYR A 470 8.01 6.46 16.13
N VAL A 471 8.58 7.63 16.38
CA VAL A 471 10.04 7.81 16.52
C VAL A 471 10.50 7.50 17.96
N ASN A 472 9.67 7.81 18.94
CA ASN A 472 9.97 7.69 20.36
C ASN A 472 9.54 6.35 20.96
N THR A 473 9.23 5.36 20.13
CA THR A 473 8.92 3.98 20.56
C THR A 473 9.97 3.04 19.99
N ARG A 474 10.47 2.11 20.82
CA ARG A 474 11.45 1.11 20.37
C ARG A 474 10.85 0.24 19.27
N LEU A 475 11.68 -0.33 18.42
CA LEU A 475 11.25 -1.34 17.46
C LEU A 475 10.73 -2.58 18.22
N PRO A 476 9.57 -3.14 17.84
CA PRO A 476 9.11 -4.43 18.31
C PRO A 476 10.14 -5.52 17.97
N MET A 477 10.44 -6.34 18.98
CA MET A 477 11.39 -7.45 18.92
C MET A 477 10.67 -8.75 19.26
N PRO A 478 11.04 -9.88 18.63
CA PRO A 478 10.44 -11.18 18.92
C PRO A 478 10.70 -11.58 20.38
N ASP A 479 9.71 -12.21 21.00
CA ASP A 479 9.81 -12.84 22.33
C ASP A 479 9.07 -14.18 22.36
N THR A 480 9.14 -14.89 23.48
CA THR A 480 8.59 -16.25 23.61
C THR A 480 7.07 -16.29 23.62
N ASP A 481 6.41 -15.18 23.97
CA ASP A 481 4.95 -15.11 24.00
C ASP A 481 4.40 -14.85 22.59
N TYR A 482 5.11 -14.02 21.80
CA TYR A 482 4.77 -13.76 20.41
C TYR A 482 6.02 -13.58 19.54
N PRO A 483 6.56 -14.69 18.99
CA PRO A 483 7.72 -14.66 18.10
C PRO A 483 7.55 -13.80 16.83
N ASN A 484 6.31 -13.52 16.44
CA ASN A 484 6.00 -12.69 15.27
C ASN A 484 6.04 -11.18 15.56
N ALA A 485 6.35 -10.74 16.79
CA ALA A 485 6.53 -9.32 17.10
C ALA A 485 7.60 -8.64 16.25
N GLY A 486 8.62 -9.40 15.81
CA GLY A 486 9.67 -8.92 14.90
C GLY A 486 9.18 -8.52 13.50
N LEU A 487 7.92 -8.79 13.17
CA LEU A 487 7.29 -8.43 11.90
C LEU A 487 6.50 -7.11 11.93
N VAL A 488 6.29 -6.53 13.11
CA VAL A 488 5.51 -5.28 13.26
C VAL A 488 6.29 -4.12 12.65
N MET A 489 5.78 -3.44 11.63
CA MET A 489 6.61 -2.51 10.82
C MET A 489 6.32 -1.01 11.00
N ALA A 490 5.23 -0.63 11.67
CA ALA A 490 4.72 0.74 11.71
C ALA A 490 5.76 1.81 12.08
N ASN A 491 6.68 1.50 13.00
CA ASN A 491 7.72 2.41 13.48
C ASN A 491 9.14 2.11 12.96
N ASP A 492 9.27 1.23 11.97
CA ASP A 492 10.57 0.90 11.39
C ASP A 492 10.92 1.84 10.23
N GLU A 493 11.63 2.91 10.54
CA GLU A 493 12.07 3.92 9.57
C GLU A 493 12.80 3.29 8.37
N VAL A 494 13.71 2.36 8.62
CA VAL A 494 14.61 1.79 7.61
C VAL A 494 13.85 0.85 6.68
N LEU A 495 13.02 -0.04 7.24
CA LEU A 495 12.18 -0.92 6.44
C LEU A 495 11.15 -0.13 5.63
N LEU A 496 10.51 0.89 6.22
CA LEU A 496 9.49 1.69 5.52
C LEU A 496 10.08 2.53 4.38
N ALA A 497 11.30 3.05 4.54
CA ALA A 497 11.99 3.74 3.45
C ALA A 497 12.33 2.78 2.30
N ALA A 498 12.81 1.56 2.62
CA ALA A 498 13.04 0.53 1.61
C ALA A 498 11.73 0.07 0.93
N CYS A 499 10.62 -0.04 1.67
CA CYS A 499 9.30 -0.32 1.11
C CYS A 499 8.82 0.81 0.18
N LYS A 500 9.11 2.07 0.51
CA LYS A 500 8.70 3.22 -0.30
C LYS A 500 9.34 3.21 -1.68
N SER A 501 10.66 3.01 -1.77
CA SER A 501 11.36 2.96 -3.06
C SER A 501 11.06 1.68 -3.83
N ALA A 502 11.04 0.51 -3.19
CA ALA A 502 10.67 -0.75 -3.83
C ALA A 502 9.23 -0.72 -4.38
N GLY A 503 8.29 -0.13 -3.63
CA GLY A 503 6.91 0.06 -4.07
C GLY A 503 6.78 1.03 -5.24
N ALA A 504 7.58 2.09 -5.29
CA ALA A 504 7.66 2.99 -6.45
C ALA A 504 8.23 2.25 -7.68
N ILE A 505 9.28 1.45 -7.51
CA ILE A 505 9.85 0.63 -8.58
C ILE A 505 8.80 -0.34 -9.15
N PHE A 506 8.10 -1.08 -8.29
CA PHE A 506 7.07 -2.03 -8.75
C PHE A 506 5.89 -1.33 -9.44
N ARG A 507 5.40 -0.20 -8.89
CA ARG A 507 4.17 0.42 -9.39
C ARG A 507 4.39 1.37 -10.56
N GLN A 508 5.55 2.01 -10.66
CA GLN A 508 5.75 3.18 -11.53
C GLN A 508 6.95 3.03 -12.47
N ALA A 509 8.04 2.37 -12.08
CA ALA A 509 9.22 2.29 -12.94
C ALA A 509 8.96 1.49 -14.23
N ASP A 510 9.44 2.02 -15.35
CA ASP A 510 9.44 1.32 -16.63
C ASP A 510 10.68 0.44 -16.74
N ILE A 511 10.55 -0.81 -16.28
CA ILE A 511 11.59 -1.84 -16.37
C ILE A 511 11.07 -2.98 -17.25
N PRO A 512 11.39 -2.98 -18.56
CA PRO A 512 11.03 -4.06 -19.47
C PRO A 512 11.51 -5.44 -18.99
N MET A 513 10.56 -6.34 -18.78
CA MET A 513 10.81 -7.74 -18.39
C MET A 513 10.81 -8.66 -19.63
N PRO A 514 11.62 -9.74 -19.63
CA PRO A 514 11.63 -10.72 -20.71
C PRO A 514 10.30 -11.49 -20.80
N PRO A 515 9.97 -12.10 -21.96
CA PRO A 515 8.83 -13.00 -22.07
C PRO A 515 8.96 -14.21 -21.15
N ARG A 516 7.84 -14.59 -20.52
CA ARG A 516 7.82 -15.69 -19.53
C ARG A 516 7.89 -17.04 -20.20
N THR A 517 8.63 -17.94 -19.56
CA THR A 517 8.66 -19.34 -19.96
C THR A 517 7.35 -19.99 -19.55
N ARG A 518 6.60 -20.54 -20.51
CA ARG A 518 5.36 -21.27 -20.24
C ARG A 518 5.67 -22.71 -19.85
N VAL A 519 5.08 -23.15 -18.75
CA VAL A 519 5.12 -24.54 -18.30
C VAL A 519 3.71 -25.08 -18.20
N VAL A 520 3.47 -26.22 -18.85
CA VAL A 520 2.20 -26.92 -18.74
C VAL A 520 2.30 -27.95 -17.64
N ILE A 521 1.44 -27.86 -16.63
CA ILE A 521 1.29 -28.86 -15.57
C ILE A 521 0.03 -29.67 -15.88
N GLY A 522 0.24 -30.95 -16.17
CA GLY A 522 -0.78 -31.88 -16.63
C GLY A 522 -1.23 -32.88 -15.57
N GLN A 523 -2.11 -33.79 -15.99
CA GLN A 523 -2.63 -34.89 -15.17
C GLN A 523 -1.52 -35.68 -14.47
N ASP A 524 -0.41 -35.92 -15.16
CA ASP A 524 0.72 -36.70 -14.68
C ASP A 524 1.51 -36.04 -13.53
N ARG A 525 1.18 -34.80 -13.17
CA ARG A 525 1.76 -34.10 -12.00
C ARG A 525 0.69 -33.62 -11.01
N LEU A 526 -0.52 -33.34 -11.50
CA LEU A 526 -1.65 -32.93 -10.66
C LEU A 526 -2.31 -34.10 -9.94
N PHE A 527 -2.45 -35.23 -10.63
CA PHE A 527 -3.31 -36.35 -10.21
C PHE A 527 -2.63 -37.72 -10.26
N ASP A 528 -1.43 -37.82 -10.84
CA ASP A 528 -0.63 -39.04 -10.74
C ASP A 528 0.13 -39.07 -9.43
N ALA A 529 -0.47 -39.77 -8.48
CA ALA A 529 0.05 -39.88 -7.13
C ALA A 529 1.23 -40.85 -7.00
N THR A 530 1.71 -41.45 -8.10
CA THR A 530 2.99 -42.19 -8.11
C THR A 530 4.18 -41.27 -8.37
N LYS A 531 3.94 -40.02 -8.80
CA LYS A 531 4.98 -39.04 -9.07
C LYS A 531 5.06 -37.99 -7.97
N PRO A 532 6.27 -37.47 -7.68
CA PRO A 532 6.41 -36.31 -6.81
C PRO A 532 5.71 -35.08 -7.43
N LEU A 533 4.99 -34.31 -6.59
CA LEU A 533 4.17 -33.16 -7.00
C LEU A 533 4.94 -32.15 -7.86
N LEU A 534 6.14 -31.76 -7.42
CA LEU A 534 7.07 -30.96 -8.22
C LEU A 534 8.19 -31.84 -8.81
N GLY A 535 8.76 -32.73 -8.00
CA GLY A 535 9.80 -33.66 -8.45
C GLY A 535 10.98 -32.94 -9.12
N GLU A 536 11.46 -33.52 -10.22
CA GLU A 536 12.55 -32.95 -11.03
C GLU A 536 12.24 -31.55 -11.60
N ALA A 537 10.97 -31.12 -11.66
CA ALA A 537 10.60 -29.80 -12.17
C ALA A 537 11.02 -28.67 -11.22
N GLU A 538 11.16 -28.96 -9.92
CA GLU A 538 11.40 -27.92 -8.91
C GLU A 538 12.74 -27.21 -9.10
N ALA A 539 13.82 -27.99 -9.24
CA ALA A 539 15.16 -27.45 -9.45
C ALA A 539 15.18 -26.56 -10.70
N TRP A 540 14.51 -26.99 -11.76
CA TRP A 540 14.39 -26.22 -12.99
C TRP A 540 13.66 -24.89 -12.79
N LEU A 541 12.48 -24.92 -12.16
CA LEU A 541 11.63 -23.75 -11.89
C LEU A 541 12.39 -22.69 -11.08
N ARG A 542 13.08 -23.13 -10.02
CA ARG A 542 13.83 -22.28 -9.11
C ARG A 542 14.96 -21.54 -9.82
N HIS A 543 15.70 -22.22 -10.69
CA HIS A 543 16.73 -21.55 -11.47
C HIS A 543 16.13 -20.65 -12.57
N HIS A 544 15.02 -21.01 -13.20
CA HIS A 544 14.54 -20.29 -14.40
C HIS A 544 13.76 -19.01 -14.10
N ALA A 545 12.98 -18.98 -13.02
CA ALA A 545 12.09 -17.85 -12.70
C ALA A 545 12.82 -16.50 -12.77
N TRP A 546 13.92 -16.37 -12.04
CA TRP A 546 14.72 -15.15 -11.93
C TRP A 546 15.52 -14.76 -13.19
N ARG A 547 15.30 -15.44 -14.30
CA ARG A 547 15.88 -15.12 -15.61
C ARG A 547 14.81 -14.68 -16.60
N THR A 548 13.68 -15.39 -16.66
CA THR A 548 12.67 -15.17 -17.71
C THR A 548 11.26 -14.90 -17.20
N GLY A 549 10.90 -15.17 -15.94
CA GLY A 549 9.49 -15.45 -15.66
C GLY A 549 9.18 -16.94 -15.81
N VAL A 550 8.31 -17.48 -14.96
CA VAL A 550 7.54 -18.71 -15.28
C VAL A 550 6.03 -18.47 -15.20
N GLU A 551 5.34 -18.83 -16.27
CA GLU A 551 3.88 -18.84 -16.36
C GLU A 551 3.37 -20.30 -16.42
N LEU A 552 2.61 -20.71 -15.40
CA LEU A 552 1.98 -22.03 -15.33
C LEU A 552 0.66 -22.06 -16.09
N VAL A 553 0.50 -23.08 -16.93
CA VAL A 553 -0.75 -23.42 -17.61
C VAL A 553 -1.17 -24.80 -17.11
N TYR A 554 -2.38 -24.92 -16.57
CA TYR A 554 -2.90 -26.20 -16.14
C TYR A 554 -3.65 -26.90 -17.27
N ASP A 555 -3.30 -28.16 -17.54
CA ASP A 555 -4.00 -29.05 -18.47
C ASP A 555 -4.40 -30.33 -17.73
N PRO A 556 -5.50 -30.31 -16.94
CA PRO A 556 -5.83 -31.39 -16.02
C PRO A 556 -6.11 -32.74 -16.71
N ASN A 557 -6.20 -32.80 -18.04
CA ASN A 557 -6.48 -34.02 -18.81
C ASN A 557 -5.36 -34.39 -19.79
N GLY A 558 -4.37 -33.51 -19.98
CA GLY A 558 -3.21 -33.74 -20.82
C GLY A 558 -1.94 -34.00 -20.00
N PRO A 559 -0.82 -34.34 -20.66
CA PRO A 559 0.48 -34.48 -19.99
C PRO A 559 1.14 -33.12 -19.74
N SER A 560 1.99 -33.09 -18.73
CA SER A 560 2.86 -31.96 -18.42
C SER A 560 3.86 -31.72 -19.57
N ARG A 561 4.17 -30.45 -19.81
CA ARG A 561 5.19 -30.02 -20.79
C ARG A 561 6.09 -29.01 -20.11
N ILE A 562 7.26 -29.49 -19.71
CA ILE A 562 8.29 -28.72 -19.02
C ILE A 562 9.50 -28.64 -19.95
N PRO A 563 10.02 -27.44 -20.27
CA PRO A 563 11.19 -27.30 -21.12
C PRO A 563 12.42 -28.05 -20.55
N PRO A 564 13.25 -28.71 -21.39
CA PRO A 564 14.50 -29.31 -20.96
C PRO A 564 15.53 -28.24 -20.57
N CYS A 565 16.52 -28.60 -19.75
CA CYS A 565 17.53 -27.66 -19.27
C CYS A 565 18.91 -28.27 -19.06
N GLU A 566 19.95 -27.49 -19.38
CA GLU A 566 21.36 -27.81 -19.16
C GLU A 566 22.03 -26.76 -18.27
N GLY A 567 22.74 -27.21 -17.22
CA GLY A 567 23.83 -26.53 -16.47
C GLY A 567 23.72 -25.03 -16.14
N TYR A 568 23.55 -24.68 -14.85
CA TYR A 568 23.61 -23.28 -14.39
C TYR A 568 24.15 -23.08 -12.96
N ASP A 569 25.44 -23.33 -12.74
CA ASP A 569 26.17 -22.88 -11.54
C ASP A 569 26.98 -21.61 -11.84
N LYS A 570 26.28 -20.52 -12.17
CA LYS A 570 26.93 -19.20 -12.21
C LYS A 570 26.59 -18.44 -10.93
N PRO A 571 27.55 -17.78 -10.29
CA PRO A 571 27.32 -16.96 -9.11
C PRO A 571 26.63 -15.61 -9.45
N PHE A 572 25.81 -15.58 -10.48
CA PHE A 572 25.03 -14.42 -10.93
C PHE A 572 23.88 -14.85 -11.85
N CYS A 573 22.84 -14.02 -11.94
CA CYS A 573 21.82 -14.09 -12.98
C CYS A 573 21.37 -12.69 -13.42
N ASN A 574 20.90 -12.58 -14.66
CA ASN A 574 20.30 -11.35 -15.17
C ASN A 574 18.81 -11.60 -15.41
N LEU A 575 17.98 -10.67 -14.94
CA LEU A 575 16.55 -10.61 -15.25
C LEU A 575 16.36 -9.54 -16.32
N GLY A 576 16.16 -9.98 -17.56
CA GLY A 576 16.15 -9.08 -18.71
C GLY A 576 17.48 -8.33 -18.90
N GLN A 577 17.39 -7.12 -19.45
CA GLN A 577 18.57 -6.30 -19.77
C GLN A 577 19.01 -5.35 -18.65
N TYR A 578 18.12 -5.04 -17.70
CA TYR A 578 18.32 -3.96 -16.72
C TYR A 578 18.57 -4.44 -15.30
N VAL A 579 18.30 -5.70 -14.98
CA VAL A 579 18.40 -6.22 -13.61
C VAL A 579 19.46 -7.31 -13.54
N ARG A 580 20.36 -7.19 -12.58
CA ARG A 580 21.43 -8.16 -12.30
C ARG A 580 21.43 -8.54 -10.83
N PHE A 581 21.39 -9.83 -10.55
CA PHE A 581 21.77 -10.42 -9.27
C PHE A 581 23.18 -10.96 -9.39
N ASP A 582 24.03 -10.67 -8.42
CA ASP A 582 25.42 -11.11 -8.40
C ASP A 582 25.77 -11.52 -6.99
N TRP A 583 26.27 -12.73 -6.79
CA TRP A 583 26.65 -13.25 -5.47
C TRP A 583 28.06 -13.83 -5.48
N ARG A 584 28.91 -13.31 -6.36
CA ARG A 584 30.32 -13.67 -6.40
C ARG A 584 31.02 -13.28 -5.09
N ASP A 585 31.91 -14.16 -4.64
CA ASP A 585 32.86 -13.90 -3.56
C ASP A 585 32.24 -13.47 -2.22
N GLY A 586 30.97 -13.82 -1.97
CA GLY A 586 30.26 -13.48 -0.72
C GLY A 586 29.95 -11.99 -0.54
N LYS A 587 30.06 -11.19 -1.62
CA LYS A 587 29.75 -9.74 -1.65
C LYS A 587 28.59 -9.45 -2.59
N GLY A 588 27.48 -10.12 -2.35
CA GLY A 588 26.35 -10.11 -3.25
C GLY A 588 25.60 -8.79 -3.32
N PHE A 589 24.99 -8.54 -4.46
CA PHE A 589 24.10 -7.40 -4.67
C PHE A 589 23.06 -7.70 -5.75
N VAL A 590 21.96 -6.96 -5.68
CA VAL A 590 21.04 -6.76 -6.80
C VAL A 590 21.17 -5.34 -7.33
N ARG A 591 21.24 -5.20 -8.65
CA ARG A 591 21.38 -3.92 -9.34
C ARG A 591 20.29 -3.76 -10.38
N ILE A 592 19.70 -2.56 -10.43
CA ILE A 592 18.79 -2.10 -11.47
C ILE A 592 19.43 -0.90 -12.17
N ASP A 593 19.61 -0.98 -13.48
CA ASP A 593 20.11 0.11 -14.32
C ASP A 593 19.17 0.36 -15.50
N ALA A 594 17.96 0.86 -15.21
CA ALA A 594 16.95 1.21 -16.20
C ALA A 594 16.91 2.74 -16.43
N PRO A 595 16.36 3.23 -17.56
CA PRO A 595 16.20 4.67 -17.79
C PRO A 595 15.41 5.39 -16.68
N SER A 596 14.39 4.74 -16.11
CA SER A 596 13.54 5.29 -15.05
C SER A 596 14.01 4.96 -13.63
N CYS A 597 15.08 4.17 -13.46
CA CYS A 597 15.50 3.68 -12.14
C CYS A 597 16.97 3.29 -12.08
N LYS A 598 17.72 3.87 -11.13
CA LYS A 598 19.05 3.40 -10.71
C LYS A 598 18.96 2.87 -9.28
N ALA A 599 19.25 1.59 -9.07
CA ALA A 599 19.25 1.01 -7.74
C ALA A 599 20.37 -0.02 -7.54
N GLN A 600 20.91 -0.07 -6.33
CA GLN A 600 21.69 -1.20 -5.84
C GLN A 600 21.30 -1.51 -4.40
N VAL A 601 21.05 -2.79 -4.13
CA VAL A 601 20.86 -3.29 -2.76
C VAL A 601 21.82 -4.45 -2.54
N GLY A 602 22.62 -4.37 -1.48
CA GLY A 602 23.63 -5.36 -1.16
C GLY A 602 24.96 -4.75 -0.74
N PHE A 603 26.03 -5.50 -0.94
CA PHE A 603 27.38 -5.02 -0.63
C PHE A 603 27.85 -3.94 -1.60
N ASN A 604 28.31 -2.82 -1.06
CA ASN A 604 28.75 -1.67 -1.84
C ASN A 604 30.23 -1.77 -2.24
N PRO A 605 30.57 -1.45 -3.49
CA PRO A 605 31.91 -0.99 -3.85
C PRO A 605 32.16 0.46 -3.36
N ASP A 606 33.36 0.99 -3.58
CA ASP A 606 33.73 2.36 -3.22
C ASP A 606 32.88 3.44 -3.92
N SER A 607 32.36 3.13 -5.12
CA SER A 607 31.44 3.99 -5.86
C SER A 607 30.51 3.18 -6.77
N LEU A 608 29.30 3.70 -7.00
CA LEU A 608 28.33 3.12 -7.93
C LEU A 608 28.29 3.97 -9.21
N GLU A 609 28.33 3.30 -10.36
CA GLU A 609 28.28 3.94 -11.67
C GLU A 609 27.14 3.30 -12.50
N PHE A 610 26.24 4.15 -12.99
CA PHE A 610 25.06 3.82 -13.79
C PHE A 610 25.03 4.72 -15.04
N GLY A 611 25.98 4.52 -15.96
CA GLY A 611 26.14 5.38 -17.12
C GLY A 611 26.54 6.82 -16.71
N ASP A 612 25.63 7.77 -16.90
CA ASP A 612 25.84 9.20 -16.59
C ASP A 612 25.64 9.55 -15.10
N THR A 613 25.16 8.59 -14.31
CA THR A 613 24.84 8.78 -12.89
C THR A 613 25.90 8.09 -12.03
N LYS A 614 26.57 8.88 -11.19
CA LYS A 614 27.63 8.41 -10.29
C LYS A 614 27.26 8.67 -8.83
N ILE A 615 27.50 7.68 -7.97
CA ILE A 615 27.28 7.77 -6.53
C ILE A 615 28.59 7.46 -5.80
N THR A 616 29.07 8.41 -5.01
CA THR A 616 30.31 8.32 -4.22
C THR A 616 30.04 8.61 -2.75
N GLY A 617 31.03 8.36 -1.88
CA GLY A 617 30.93 8.73 -0.46
C GLY A 617 30.02 7.83 0.36
N LEU A 618 29.79 6.58 -0.09
CA LEU A 618 29.03 5.58 0.66
C LEU A 618 29.83 5.15 1.90
N ASN A 619 29.30 5.41 3.10
CA ASN A 619 29.91 5.08 4.39
C ASN A 619 29.45 3.72 4.96
N ARG A 620 28.67 2.94 4.21
CA ARG A 620 28.17 1.62 4.62
C ARG A 620 28.64 0.54 3.66
N LYS A 621 29.02 -0.61 4.22
CA LYS A 621 29.41 -1.80 3.43
C LYS A 621 28.21 -2.46 2.78
N PHE A 622 27.04 -2.41 3.41
CA PHE A 622 25.78 -2.94 2.89
C PHE A 622 24.73 -1.85 2.97
N SER A 623 24.00 -1.61 1.89
CA SER A 623 22.90 -0.63 1.88
C SER A 623 21.91 -0.89 0.75
N SER A 624 20.74 -0.28 0.85
CA SER A 624 19.82 -0.02 -0.25
C SER A 624 19.97 1.43 -0.72
N VAL A 625 20.42 1.60 -1.97
CA VAL A 625 20.54 2.89 -2.66
C VAL A 625 19.58 2.86 -3.84
N CYS A 626 18.52 3.67 -3.80
CA CYS A 626 17.50 3.69 -4.84
C CYS A 626 17.22 5.13 -5.32
N ILE A 627 17.18 5.31 -6.64
CA ILE A 627 16.78 6.52 -7.36
C ILE A 627 15.74 6.08 -8.40
N VAL A 628 14.48 6.48 -8.24
CA VAL A 628 13.38 5.99 -9.09
C VAL A 628 12.44 7.13 -9.50
N ALA A 629 12.09 7.18 -10.79
CA ALA A 629 11.08 8.08 -11.31
C ALA A 629 9.67 7.65 -10.84
N GLU A 630 8.94 8.56 -10.21
CA GLU A 630 7.58 8.30 -9.70
C GLU A 630 6.50 8.42 -10.80
N ASP A 631 6.87 8.88 -12.00
CA ASP A 631 6.00 8.98 -13.18
C ASP A 631 6.36 7.98 -14.29
N GLY A 632 7.31 7.06 -14.02
CA GLY A 632 7.75 6.02 -14.95
C GLY A 632 8.58 6.50 -16.14
N LYS A 633 8.83 7.80 -16.26
CA LYS A 633 9.66 8.35 -17.34
C LYS A 633 11.15 8.12 -17.04
N PRO A 634 12.02 8.22 -18.08
CA PRO A 634 13.46 8.36 -17.86
C PRO A 634 13.79 9.47 -16.85
N LEU A 635 14.82 9.29 -16.01
CA LEU A 635 15.16 10.23 -14.93
C LEU A 635 15.39 11.67 -15.44
N ASP A 636 15.96 11.83 -16.62
CA ASP A 636 16.19 13.12 -17.27
C ASP A 636 14.91 13.83 -17.74
N GLN A 637 13.80 13.11 -17.83
CA GLN A 637 12.49 13.60 -18.29
C GLN A 637 11.42 13.51 -17.20
N SER A 638 11.72 12.89 -16.07
CA SER A 638 10.79 12.71 -14.97
C SER A 638 10.49 14.03 -14.28
N ALA A 639 9.22 14.23 -13.91
CA ALA A 639 8.78 15.37 -13.12
C ALA A 639 9.04 15.16 -11.61
N SER A 640 9.13 13.91 -11.16
CA SER A 640 9.30 13.56 -9.74
C SER A 640 10.15 12.30 -9.60
N ILE A 641 11.24 12.40 -8.84
CA ILE A 641 12.18 11.31 -8.59
C ILE A 641 12.30 11.11 -7.09
N LEU A 642 12.10 9.87 -6.64
CA LEU A 642 12.28 9.45 -5.26
C LEU A 642 13.70 8.92 -5.05
N ILE A 643 14.35 9.36 -3.95
CA ILE A 643 15.66 8.87 -3.50
C ILE A 643 15.53 8.32 -2.09
N THR A 644 16.00 7.09 -1.87
CA THR A 644 16.13 6.47 -0.55
C THR A 644 17.54 5.91 -0.38
N LEU A 645 18.16 6.16 0.78
CA LEU A 645 19.48 5.68 1.14
C LEU A 645 19.40 5.06 2.54
N THR A 646 19.39 3.72 2.63
CA THR A 646 19.19 3.02 3.91
C THR A 646 20.12 1.83 4.09
N ALA A 647 20.42 1.46 5.33
CA ALA A 647 21.26 0.30 5.65
C ALA A 647 20.56 -0.59 6.68
N ASP A 648 20.70 -0.30 7.97
CA ASP A 648 20.04 -1.04 9.04
C ASP A 648 19.63 -0.11 10.20
N SER A 649 18.88 -0.67 11.15
CA SER A 649 18.56 -0.03 12.42
C SER A 649 18.40 -1.04 13.55
N HIS A 650 18.56 -0.59 14.79
CA HIS A 650 18.35 -1.41 15.98
C HIS A 650 18.02 -0.56 17.20
N ASN A 651 17.42 -1.18 18.23
CA ASN A 651 17.20 -0.51 19.52
C ASN A 651 18.52 -0.21 20.23
N THR A 652 18.57 0.89 21.00
CA THR A 652 19.72 1.20 21.85
C THR A 652 19.90 0.09 22.90
N GLY A 653 21.13 -0.42 23.02
CA GLY A 653 21.47 -1.46 24.00
C GLY A 653 20.92 -2.86 23.70
N TYR A 654 20.38 -3.10 22.50
CA TYR A 654 19.95 -4.43 22.05
C TYR A 654 21.12 -5.44 22.11
N GLN A 655 20.83 -6.67 22.55
CA GLN A 655 21.78 -7.77 22.63
C GLN A 655 21.14 -9.09 22.18
N LEU A 656 21.88 -9.85 21.39
CA LEU A 656 21.52 -11.20 20.93
C LEU A 656 22.65 -12.18 21.19
N ASP A 657 22.27 -13.40 21.54
CA ASP A 657 23.14 -14.55 21.78
C ASP A 657 22.59 -15.74 20.98
N ALA A 658 23.20 -16.01 19.82
CA ALA A 658 22.76 -17.08 18.92
C ALA A 658 22.85 -18.47 19.57
N GLY A 659 23.72 -18.67 20.58
CA GLY A 659 23.84 -19.92 21.32
C GLY A 659 22.59 -20.29 22.15
N ARG A 660 21.63 -19.37 22.30
CA ARG A 660 20.35 -19.64 22.99
C ARG A 660 19.27 -20.22 22.07
N MET A 661 19.47 -20.19 20.75
CA MET A 661 18.50 -20.71 19.79
C MET A 661 18.37 -22.22 19.92
N LYS A 662 17.23 -22.70 20.43
CA LYS A 662 16.88 -24.13 20.52
C LYS A 662 15.85 -24.52 19.47
N GLN A 663 14.97 -23.58 19.13
CA GLN A 663 13.93 -23.75 18.12
C GLN A 663 14.36 -23.20 16.76
N LYS A 664 13.66 -23.63 15.70
CA LYS A 664 13.83 -23.11 14.34
C LYS A 664 13.05 -21.77 14.20
N TRP A 665 13.46 -20.93 13.26
CA TRP A 665 12.73 -19.73 12.79
C TRP A 665 12.52 -18.66 13.88
N ALA A 666 11.39 -17.96 13.84
CA ALA A 666 11.05 -16.89 14.76
C ALA A 666 11.08 -17.31 16.26
N PRO A 667 10.60 -18.51 16.66
CA PRO A 667 10.76 -18.97 18.04
C PRO A 667 12.21 -19.05 18.49
N GLY A 668 13.11 -19.57 17.66
CA GLY A 668 14.54 -19.59 17.96
C GLY A 668 15.12 -18.19 18.10
N LEU A 669 14.73 -17.29 17.20
CA LEU A 669 15.16 -15.89 17.25
C LEU A 669 14.72 -15.19 18.53
N ALA A 670 13.49 -15.43 18.99
CA ALA A 670 12.99 -14.96 20.28
C ALA A 670 13.83 -15.46 21.46
N GLU A 671 14.25 -16.73 21.45
CA GLU A 671 15.12 -17.31 22.48
C GLU A 671 16.52 -16.64 22.50
N ALA A 672 17.00 -16.19 21.33
CA ALA A 672 18.29 -15.54 21.17
C ALA A 672 18.34 -14.11 21.69
N ILE A 673 17.20 -13.43 21.83
CA ILE A 673 17.16 -12.06 22.35
C ILE A 673 17.52 -12.07 23.83
N VAL A 674 18.70 -11.53 24.17
CA VAL A 674 19.13 -11.35 25.57
C VAL A 674 18.55 -10.06 26.13
N ASN A 675 18.57 -9.00 25.34
CA ASN A 675 18.00 -7.71 25.67
C ASN A 675 17.35 -7.11 24.41
N PRO A 676 16.03 -6.84 24.39
CA PRO A 676 15.37 -6.24 23.24
C PRO A 676 15.74 -4.77 23.02
N GLY A 677 16.42 -4.13 23.98
CA GLY A 677 16.85 -2.73 23.92
C GLY A 677 15.74 -1.72 24.22
N THR A 678 16.10 -0.44 24.11
CA THR A 678 15.24 0.72 24.38
C THR A 678 15.37 1.78 23.28
N THR A 679 14.61 2.86 23.42
CA THR A 679 14.77 4.07 22.62
C THR A 679 16.00 4.88 23.04
N PRO A 680 16.54 5.76 22.17
CA PRO A 680 16.15 5.94 20.77
C PRO A 680 16.51 4.71 19.92
N VAL A 681 15.81 4.53 18.80
CA VAL A 681 16.26 3.59 17.76
C VAL A 681 17.49 4.18 17.10
N ILE A 682 18.55 3.39 16.97
CA ILE A 682 19.78 3.76 16.27
C ILE A 682 19.59 3.38 14.80
N VAL A 683 19.63 4.38 13.93
CA VAL A 683 19.59 4.21 12.48
C VAL A 683 20.99 4.44 11.92
N ASN A 684 21.57 3.42 11.30
CA ASN A 684 22.90 3.53 10.70
C ASN A 684 22.82 4.26 9.35
N ARG A 685 22.75 5.60 9.41
CA ARG A 685 22.55 6.50 8.26
C ARG A 685 23.55 6.27 7.12
N VAL A 686 23.10 6.38 5.88
CA VAL A 686 23.93 6.24 4.68
C VAL A 686 24.27 7.64 4.16
N SER A 687 25.56 7.94 4.02
CA SER A 687 26.01 9.12 3.27
C SER A 687 26.16 8.80 1.79
N ALA A 688 25.90 9.78 0.93
CA ALA A 688 26.13 9.66 -0.50
C ALA A 688 26.24 11.04 -1.18
N THR A 689 27.01 11.11 -2.26
CA THR A 689 27.00 12.21 -3.22
C THR A 689 26.63 11.66 -4.58
N ILE A 690 25.49 12.12 -5.11
CA ILE A 690 24.94 11.71 -6.39
C ILE A 690 25.23 12.82 -7.40
N SER A 691 25.92 12.48 -8.48
CA SER A 691 26.25 13.40 -9.57
C SER A 691 25.72 12.85 -10.88
N ALA A 692 24.97 13.66 -11.61
CA ALA A 692 24.47 13.34 -12.93
C ALA A 692 24.04 14.62 -13.66
N PRO A 693 24.16 14.70 -15.00
CA PRO A 693 23.76 15.90 -15.76
C PRO A 693 22.30 16.30 -15.54
N TRP A 694 21.40 15.32 -15.39
CA TRP A 694 19.96 15.55 -15.27
C TRP A 694 19.50 16.17 -13.94
N LEU A 695 20.39 16.21 -12.92
CA LEU A 695 20.09 16.80 -11.61
C LEU A 695 20.04 18.32 -11.65
N LYS A 696 20.80 18.95 -12.55
CA LYS A 696 20.98 20.40 -12.58
C LYS A 696 19.63 21.11 -12.75
N GLY A 697 19.34 22.06 -11.86
CA GLY A 697 18.10 22.84 -11.84
C GLY A 697 16.89 22.09 -11.29
N MET A 698 17.04 20.84 -10.81
CA MET A 698 15.96 20.18 -10.07
C MET A 698 15.87 20.74 -8.65
N HIS A 699 14.66 20.83 -8.11
CA HIS A 699 14.43 21.17 -6.71
C HIS A 699 14.36 19.90 -5.87
N PHE A 700 15.05 19.85 -4.74
CA PHE A 700 15.02 18.72 -3.81
C PHE A 700 14.27 19.09 -2.53
N GLU A 701 13.60 18.10 -1.96
CA GLU A 701 13.02 18.11 -0.62
C GLU A 701 13.54 16.87 0.13
N LYS A 702 14.24 17.05 1.25
CA LYS A 702 14.65 15.97 2.15
C LYS A 702 13.70 15.91 3.33
N ARG A 703 13.15 14.72 3.59
CA ARG A 703 12.16 14.49 4.65
C ARG A 703 12.68 13.53 5.70
N ASP A 704 12.33 13.82 6.94
CA ASP A 704 12.61 12.97 8.09
C ASP A 704 11.47 11.97 8.33
N PHE A 705 11.69 11.04 9.27
CA PHE A 705 10.68 10.06 9.64
C PHE A 705 9.53 10.66 10.46
N LEU A 706 9.62 11.91 10.92
CA LEU A 706 8.48 12.69 11.45
C LEU A 706 7.61 13.27 10.32
N ARG A 707 7.95 12.97 9.06
CA ARG A 707 7.29 13.44 7.83
C ARG A 707 7.42 14.95 7.64
N LYS A 708 8.46 15.57 8.19
CA LYS A 708 8.76 16.99 8.01
C LYS A 708 9.86 17.18 6.97
N THR A 709 9.74 18.24 6.19
CA THR A 709 10.86 18.74 5.38
C THR A 709 11.89 19.38 6.31
N TYR A 710 13.10 18.82 6.38
CA TYR A 710 14.17 19.42 7.19
C TYR A 710 15.20 20.17 6.34
N THR A 711 15.25 19.90 5.03
CA THR A 711 16.08 20.65 4.07
C THR A 711 15.45 20.59 2.68
N ASN A 712 15.50 21.69 1.94
CA ASN A 712 15.13 21.73 0.53
C ASN A 712 16.02 22.74 -0.21
N GLY A 713 16.00 22.73 -1.54
CA GLY A 713 16.81 23.64 -2.34
C GLY A 713 16.88 23.27 -3.81
N GLU A 714 17.58 24.06 -4.60
CA GLU A 714 17.89 23.74 -6.00
C GLU A 714 19.23 23.02 -6.09
N ILE A 715 19.34 22.05 -7.00
CA ILE A 715 20.59 21.33 -7.26
C ILE A 715 21.38 22.05 -8.34
N THR A 716 22.59 22.49 -8.01
CA THR A 716 23.52 23.11 -8.98
C THR A 716 24.34 22.07 -9.72
N ASP A 717 24.98 21.15 -8.98
CA ASP A 717 25.95 20.19 -9.51
C ASP A 717 25.68 18.76 -9.03
N SER A 718 25.51 18.56 -7.73
CA SER A 718 25.31 17.24 -7.12
C SER A 718 24.29 17.29 -5.98
N PHE A 719 23.67 16.14 -5.72
CA PHE A 719 22.81 15.93 -4.57
C PHE A 719 23.58 15.16 -3.49
N THR A 720 23.74 15.74 -2.30
CA THR A 720 24.52 15.16 -1.21
C THR A 720 23.65 14.90 0.01
N VAL A 721 23.90 13.77 0.67
CA VAL A 721 23.37 13.39 1.98
C VAL A 721 24.54 13.01 2.87
N THR A 722 24.64 13.62 4.05
CA THR A 722 25.67 13.29 5.05
C THR A 722 25.14 12.34 6.12
N GLU A 723 26.04 11.73 6.90
CA GLU A 723 25.66 10.67 7.86
C GLU A 723 24.94 11.18 9.12
N ASP A 724 24.97 12.48 9.37
CA ASP A 724 24.27 13.17 10.45
C ASP A 724 22.83 13.57 10.07
N GLU A 725 22.46 13.46 8.79
CA GLU A 725 21.13 13.82 8.33
C GLU A 725 20.07 12.75 8.69
N PRO A 726 18.88 13.16 9.19
CA PRO A 726 17.79 12.25 9.53
C PRO A 726 16.97 11.85 8.29
N LEU A 727 17.63 11.53 7.17
CA LEU A 727 16.95 11.25 5.91
C LEU A 727 16.09 9.98 6.02
N PHE A 728 14.78 10.14 5.84
CA PHE A 728 13.84 9.05 5.56
C PHE A 728 13.74 8.83 4.05
N TYR A 729 13.51 9.90 3.30
CA TYR A 729 13.66 9.93 1.84
C TYR A 729 13.86 11.35 1.34
N ALA A 730 14.36 11.48 0.12
CA ALA A 730 14.36 12.73 -0.63
C ALA A 730 13.49 12.62 -1.87
N ARG A 731 12.89 13.74 -2.27
CA ARG A 731 12.19 13.87 -3.54
C ARG A 731 12.82 14.98 -4.35
N LEU A 732 13.14 14.67 -5.60
CA LEU A 732 13.56 15.66 -6.59
C LEU A 732 12.38 15.95 -7.50
N THR A 733 12.13 17.22 -7.77
CA THR A 733 11.08 17.66 -8.67
C THR A 733 11.65 18.54 -9.76
N ARG A 734 11.17 18.33 -10.98
CA ARG A 734 11.42 19.23 -12.09
C ARG A 734 10.31 20.25 -12.09
N GLN A 735 10.62 21.52 -11.87
CA GLN A 735 9.60 22.56 -11.96
C GLN A 735 9.07 22.61 -13.40
N ALA A 736 7.79 22.27 -13.56
CA ALA A 736 7.10 22.46 -14.82
C ALA A 736 6.91 23.97 -15.04
N PRO A 737 7.20 24.51 -16.23
CA PRO A 737 6.95 25.91 -16.52
C PRO A 737 5.46 26.19 -16.33
N ARG A 738 5.14 27.10 -15.40
CA ARG A 738 3.77 27.41 -15.02
C ARG A 738 3.31 28.66 -15.75
N THR A 739 2.40 28.49 -16.72
CA THR A 739 1.71 29.63 -17.35
C THR A 739 0.58 30.09 -16.47
N VAL A 740 0.56 31.38 -16.10
CA VAL A 740 -0.53 31.98 -15.33
C VAL A 740 -1.61 32.48 -16.28
N LYS A 741 -2.82 31.94 -16.26
CA LYS A 741 -3.94 32.43 -17.07
C LYS A 741 -4.74 33.50 -16.34
N LYS A 742 -4.77 33.45 -15.00
CA LYS A 742 -5.47 34.42 -14.16
C LYS A 742 -4.70 34.74 -12.88
N LEU A 743 -4.54 36.03 -12.63
CA LEU A 743 -3.93 36.63 -11.45
C LEU A 743 -5.02 37.29 -10.60
N LEU A 744 -5.19 36.83 -9.36
CA LEU A 744 -6.02 37.45 -8.35
C LEU A 744 -5.13 38.18 -7.33
N ILE A 745 -5.43 39.44 -7.05
CA ILE A 745 -4.79 40.18 -5.95
C ILE A 745 -5.87 40.55 -4.95
N ILE A 746 -5.78 39.98 -3.76
CA ILE A 746 -6.66 40.26 -2.63
C ILE A 746 -5.93 41.23 -1.73
N GLY A 747 -6.49 42.41 -1.51
CA GLY A 747 -5.92 43.29 -0.51
C GLY A 747 -6.78 44.48 -0.13
N ASN A 748 -6.13 45.49 0.41
CA ASN A 748 -6.79 46.65 1.01
C ASN A 748 -6.63 47.91 0.15
N SER A 749 -6.63 49.10 0.77
CA SER A 749 -6.44 50.37 0.07
C SER A 749 -5.12 50.46 -0.70
N ILE A 750 -4.08 49.73 -0.29
CA ILE A 750 -2.81 49.62 -1.04
C ILE A 750 -3.04 48.91 -2.39
N THR A 751 -3.92 47.91 -2.42
CA THR A 751 -4.30 47.19 -3.64
C THR A 751 -5.31 47.97 -4.49
N ARG A 752 -6.40 48.45 -3.89
CA ARG A 752 -7.42 49.25 -4.59
C ARG A 752 -8.28 50.05 -3.61
N HIS A 753 -8.42 51.35 -3.86
CA HIS A 753 -9.41 52.18 -3.17
C HIS A 753 -10.17 53.07 -4.14
N GLY A 754 -11.49 53.17 -4.00
CA GLY A 754 -12.32 54.05 -4.82
C GLY A 754 -12.06 55.55 -4.54
N PRO A 755 -12.49 56.47 -5.42
CA PRO A 755 -12.28 57.88 -5.20
C PRO A 755 -12.90 58.36 -3.88
N SER A 756 -12.21 59.26 -3.18
CA SER A 756 -12.66 59.86 -1.92
C SER A 756 -12.20 61.32 -1.86
N GLU A 757 -13.15 62.22 -2.12
CA GLU A 757 -12.93 63.66 -2.12
C GLU A 757 -12.46 64.18 -0.75
N SER A 758 -12.97 63.58 0.35
CA SER A 758 -12.65 64.00 1.72
C SER A 758 -11.19 63.82 2.11
N ILE A 759 -10.44 62.98 1.39
CA ILE A 759 -9.00 62.74 1.59
C ILE A 759 -8.17 63.15 0.37
N GLY A 760 -8.78 63.83 -0.61
CA GLY A 760 -8.11 64.27 -1.83
C GLY A 760 -7.64 63.13 -2.74
N TRP A 761 -8.31 61.96 -2.70
CA TRP A 761 -7.95 60.79 -3.50
C TRP A 761 -8.87 60.64 -4.72
N PRO A 762 -8.39 60.84 -5.96
CA PRO A 762 -9.24 60.76 -7.16
C PRO A 762 -9.27 59.38 -7.83
N GLY A 763 -8.37 58.47 -7.45
CA GLY A 763 -8.15 57.20 -8.16
C GLY A 763 -9.11 56.07 -7.80
N SER A 764 -9.13 55.02 -8.62
CA SER A 764 -9.83 53.75 -8.34
C SER A 764 -8.89 52.54 -8.46
N TRP A 765 -7.66 52.73 -7.99
CA TRP A 765 -6.52 51.82 -8.05
C TRP A 765 -5.76 51.87 -6.72
N GLY A 766 -4.55 51.32 -6.62
CA GLY A 766 -3.77 51.35 -5.36
C GLY A 766 -3.58 52.77 -4.81
N MET A 767 -4.00 53.01 -3.57
CA MET A 767 -4.01 54.35 -2.98
C MET A 767 -2.60 54.93 -2.91
N ALA A 768 -2.49 56.20 -3.30
CA ALA A 768 -1.27 57.00 -3.38
C ALA A 768 -0.32 56.70 -4.56
N ALA A 769 -0.64 55.75 -5.43
CA ALA A 769 -0.05 55.72 -6.77
C ALA A 769 -0.64 56.87 -7.61
N THR A 770 0.18 57.58 -8.38
CA THR A 770 -0.27 58.73 -9.18
C THR A 770 -1.11 58.33 -10.40
N ALA A 771 -1.01 57.08 -10.85
CA ALA A 771 -1.79 56.51 -11.95
C ALA A 771 -1.97 55.00 -11.77
N GLN A 772 -2.97 54.42 -12.44
CA GLN A 772 -3.29 52.99 -12.36
C GLN A 772 -2.11 52.10 -12.77
N ASP A 773 -1.39 52.46 -13.84
CA ASP A 773 -0.24 51.72 -14.35
C ASP A 773 1.03 51.82 -13.48
N LYS A 774 0.94 52.55 -12.37
CA LYS A 774 2.00 52.71 -11.38
C LYS A 774 1.71 52.06 -10.03
N ASP A 775 0.50 51.54 -9.81
CA ASP A 775 0.25 50.76 -8.60
C ASP A 775 0.93 49.38 -8.68
N PHE A 776 1.18 48.75 -7.54
CA PHE A 776 1.93 47.49 -7.52
C PHE A 776 1.21 46.36 -8.26
N ALA A 777 -0.13 46.37 -8.27
CA ALA A 777 -0.96 45.34 -8.89
C ALA A 777 -0.80 45.33 -10.41
N HIS A 778 -0.85 46.50 -11.04
CA HIS A 778 -0.70 46.66 -12.48
C HIS A 778 0.78 46.59 -12.91
N VAL A 779 1.71 47.06 -12.08
CA VAL A 779 3.15 46.87 -12.33
C VAL A 779 3.51 45.37 -12.33
N LEU A 780 3.04 44.61 -11.34
CA LEU A 780 3.23 43.16 -11.29
C LEU A 780 2.56 42.45 -12.46
N HIS A 781 1.33 42.83 -12.79
CA HIS A 781 0.61 42.28 -13.94
C HIS A 781 1.35 42.53 -15.26
N ARG A 782 1.93 43.72 -15.45
CA ARG A 782 2.78 44.04 -16.60
C ARG A 782 4.04 43.17 -16.65
N MET A 783 4.76 43.04 -15.54
CA MET A 783 5.95 42.16 -15.46
C MET A 783 5.59 40.72 -15.84
N LEU A 784 4.42 40.24 -15.40
CA LEU A 784 3.91 38.92 -15.74
C LEU A 784 3.56 38.81 -17.24
N CYS A 785 2.86 39.80 -17.81
CA CYS A 785 2.56 39.84 -19.25
C CYS A 785 3.84 39.82 -20.12
N GLU A 786 4.87 40.56 -19.72
CA GLU A 786 6.16 40.61 -20.40
C GLU A 786 6.92 39.27 -20.34
N HIS A 787 6.73 38.51 -19.25
CA HIS A 787 7.37 37.20 -19.08
C HIS A 787 6.73 36.08 -19.90
N GLN A 788 5.43 36.16 -20.18
CA GLN A 788 4.67 35.16 -20.97
C GLN A 788 4.00 35.80 -22.20
N PRO A 789 4.81 36.27 -23.18
CA PRO A 789 4.28 36.90 -24.39
C PRO A 789 3.40 35.93 -25.17
N GLY A 790 2.14 36.32 -25.41
CA GLY A 790 1.14 35.51 -26.12
C GLY A 790 0.06 34.88 -25.22
N ASN A 791 0.26 34.86 -23.90
CA ASN A 791 -0.73 34.39 -22.92
C ASN A 791 -0.91 35.42 -21.79
N PRO A 792 -1.40 36.65 -22.05
CA PRO A 792 -1.57 37.64 -20.99
C PRO A 792 -2.59 37.14 -19.94
N PRO A 793 -2.26 37.16 -18.63
CA PRO A 793 -3.20 36.74 -17.61
C PRO A 793 -4.34 37.72 -17.44
N GLN A 794 -5.52 37.24 -17.09
CA GLN A 794 -6.60 38.09 -16.58
C GLN A 794 -6.21 38.61 -15.18
N LEU A 795 -6.29 39.93 -14.96
CA LEU A 795 -6.12 40.54 -13.64
C LEU A 795 -7.48 40.70 -12.95
N GLU A 796 -7.58 40.23 -11.72
CA GLU A 796 -8.74 40.45 -10.83
C GLU A 796 -8.25 41.05 -9.51
N LEU A 797 -8.88 42.14 -9.08
CA LEU A 797 -8.61 42.78 -7.79
C LEU A 797 -9.80 42.57 -6.87
N ALA A 798 -9.55 42.08 -5.66
CA ALA A 798 -10.59 41.78 -4.69
C ALA A 798 -10.22 42.25 -3.28
N CYS A 799 -11.20 42.29 -2.40
CA CYS A 799 -11.04 42.60 -0.99
C CYS A 799 -11.89 41.66 -0.13
N VAL A 800 -11.53 41.50 1.14
CA VAL A 800 -12.38 40.81 2.11
C VAL A 800 -13.42 41.77 2.67
N ALA A 801 -14.63 41.28 2.96
CA ALA A 801 -15.72 42.14 3.41
C ALA A 801 -15.44 42.82 4.77
N ASN A 802 -14.65 42.18 5.65
CA ASN A 802 -14.30 42.72 6.95
C ASN A 802 -12.85 42.42 7.34
N GLU A 803 -11.94 43.20 6.76
CA GLU A 803 -10.49 43.09 7.01
C GLU A 803 -10.13 43.33 8.48
N ARG A 804 -10.88 44.19 9.20
CA ARG A 804 -10.60 44.51 10.62
C ARG A 804 -10.62 43.28 11.53
N GLN A 805 -11.36 42.25 11.13
CA GLN A 805 -11.51 40.98 11.84
C GLN A 805 -11.05 39.78 11.00
N MET A 806 -10.45 39.99 9.82
CA MET A 806 -10.08 38.92 8.87
C MET A 806 -11.24 37.97 8.52
N THR A 807 -12.43 38.50 8.23
CA THR A 807 -13.61 37.71 7.87
C THR A 807 -14.26 38.16 6.56
N GLY A 808 -15.15 37.32 6.02
CA GLY A 808 -15.97 37.66 4.84
C GLY A 808 -15.36 37.31 3.48
N SER A 809 -14.46 36.32 3.43
CA SER A 809 -13.81 35.81 2.21
C SER A 809 -14.67 34.84 1.39
N ALA A 810 -15.87 34.46 1.84
CA ALA A 810 -16.67 33.38 1.23
C ALA A 810 -16.96 33.59 -0.27
N HIS A 811 -17.06 34.83 -0.72
CA HIS A 811 -17.28 35.17 -2.13
C HIS A 811 -16.05 34.92 -3.02
N LEU A 812 -14.85 34.84 -2.43
CA LEU A 812 -13.60 34.54 -3.13
C LEU A 812 -13.43 33.03 -3.38
N ALA A 813 -14.17 32.19 -2.64
CA ALA A 813 -14.08 30.74 -2.75
C ALA A 813 -14.50 30.21 -4.13
N THR A 814 -15.18 30.99 -4.96
CA THR A 814 -15.52 30.60 -6.34
C THR A 814 -14.44 30.92 -7.36
N ASN A 815 -13.36 31.63 -6.99
CA ASN A 815 -12.31 32.05 -7.93
C ASN A 815 -11.46 30.87 -8.47
N ASP A 816 -10.95 31.01 -9.69
CA ASP A 816 -10.19 30.03 -10.46
C ASP A 816 -8.81 30.55 -10.91
N ALA A 817 -8.24 31.53 -10.18
CA ALA A 817 -6.93 32.10 -10.47
C ALA A 817 -5.78 31.10 -10.29
N ASP A 818 -4.83 31.08 -11.23
CA ASP A 818 -3.62 30.26 -11.14
C ASP A 818 -2.56 30.88 -10.22
N LEU A 819 -2.60 32.19 -10.01
CA LEU A 819 -1.73 32.96 -9.13
C LEU A 819 -2.56 33.91 -8.26
N ILE A 820 -2.32 33.88 -6.96
CA ILE A 820 -3.02 34.69 -5.97
C ILE A 820 -2.00 35.44 -5.11
N VAL A 821 -2.14 36.76 -5.01
CA VAL A 821 -1.37 37.59 -4.07
C VAL A 821 -2.33 38.07 -2.99
N VAL A 822 -1.96 37.90 -1.72
CA VAL A 822 -2.75 38.29 -0.56
C VAL A 822 -1.97 39.34 0.25
N GLU A 823 -2.42 40.58 0.15
CA GLU A 823 -1.91 41.73 0.91
C GLU A 823 -3.00 42.14 1.91
N LEU A 824 -3.02 41.49 3.07
CA LEU A 824 -4.02 41.73 4.12
C LEU A 824 -3.33 41.78 5.47
N GLY A 825 -3.76 42.68 6.33
CA GLY A 825 -3.17 42.85 7.67
C GLY A 825 -3.16 44.30 8.12
N ASP A 826 -2.95 45.22 7.19
CA ASP A 826 -2.80 46.64 7.53
C ASP A 826 -4.07 47.28 8.10
N ASN A 827 -5.27 46.71 7.89
CA ASN A 827 -6.47 47.18 8.60
C ASN A 827 -6.94 46.30 9.75
N PHE A 828 -6.19 45.27 10.14
CA PHE A 828 -6.54 44.44 11.28
C PHE A 828 -6.58 45.26 12.59
N ARG A 829 -7.56 44.97 13.45
CA ARG A 829 -7.79 45.69 14.72
C ARG A 829 -7.91 44.77 15.93
N GLY A 830 -7.79 43.46 15.75
CA GLY A 830 -7.75 42.49 16.84
C GLY A 830 -6.35 42.38 17.45
N GLN A 831 -6.19 41.40 18.33
CA GLN A 831 -4.90 41.03 18.88
C GLN A 831 -4.10 40.19 17.88
N ALA A 832 -2.82 40.51 17.68
CA ALA A 832 -1.91 39.67 16.91
C ALA A 832 -1.63 38.39 17.73
N ASN A 833 -2.49 37.39 17.56
CA ASN A 833 -2.39 36.08 18.19
C ASN A 833 -2.95 34.99 17.26
N GLU A 834 -2.84 33.74 17.69
CA GLU A 834 -3.27 32.58 16.90
C GLU A 834 -4.79 32.60 16.60
N GLU A 835 -5.60 33.05 17.57
CA GLU A 835 -7.07 33.01 17.50
C GLU A 835 -7.66 34.09 16.59
N GLU A 836 -7.17 35.32 16.70
CA GLU A 836 -7.79 36.48 16.05
C GLU A 836 -7.14 36.86 14.71
N LEU A 837 -5.88 36.46 14.47
CA LEU A 837 -5.16 36.75 13.22
C LEU A 837 -4.82 35.48 12.45
N GLN A 838 -4.08 34.54 13.04
CA GLN A 838 -3.55 33.38 12.32
C GLN A 838 -4.66 32.47 11.79
N LYS A 839 -5.52 31.92 12.65
CA LYS A 839 -6.60 30.98 12.25
C LYS A 839 -7.58 31.60 11.23
N PRO A 840 -8.03 32.87 11.37
CA PRO A 840 -8.84 33.51 10.35
C PRO A 840 -8.11 33.68 9.01
N TYR A 841 -6.83 34.04 9.02
CA TYR A 841 -6.01 34.15 7.81
C TYR A 841 -5.83 32.78 7.14
N GLU A 842 -5.52 31.73 7.91
CA GLU A 842 -5.47 30.34 7.43
C GLU A 842 -6.78 29.93 6.76
N LYS A 843 -7.93 30.31 7.35
CA LYS A 843 -9.24 30.06 6.75
C LYS A 843 -9.40 30.75 5.40
N ILE A 844 -8.98 32.01 5.27
CA ILE A 844 -9.02 32.73 3.98
C ILE A 844 -8.20 31.96 2.94
N LEU A 845 -6.98 31.55 3.27
CA LEU A 845 -6.12 30.79 2.36
C LEU A 845 -6.70 29.42 2.00
N ALA A 846 -7.30 28.72 2.97
CA ALA A 846 -7.96 27.44 2.74
C ALA A 846 -9.16 27.58 1.80
N ASP A 847 -9.97 28.63 1.94
CA ASP A 847 -11.12 28.90 1.06
C ASP A 847 -10.70 29.18 -0.40
N LEU A 848 -9.45 29.57 -0.64
CA LEU A 848 -8.89 29.80 -1.99
C LEU A 848 -8.38 28.52 -2.65
N LYS A 849 -8.23 27.42 -1.90
CA LYS A 849 -7.77 26.12 -2.41
C LYS A 849 -8.95 25.20 -2.70
N LYS A 850 -8.95 24.53 -3.85
CA LYS A 850 -10.02 23.61 -4.25
C LYS A 850 -9.48 22.24 -4.65
N PRO A 851 -10.25 21.16 -4.45
CA PRO A 851 -9.90 19.86 -5.03
C PRO A 851 -9.70 19.98 -6.54
N GLY A 852 -8.53 19.56 -7.03
CA GLY A 852 -8.18 19.60 -8.45
C GLY A 852 -7.69 20.96 -8.99
N HIS A 853 -7.57 21.99 -8.15
CA HIS A 853 -6.99 23.28 -8.53
C HIS A 853 -5.92 23.71 -7.51
N ASP A 854 -4.68 23.85 -7.97
CA ASP A 854 -3.50 24.13 -7.16
C ASP A 854 -2.91 25.53 -7.45
N PRO A 855 -3.49 26.65 -6.98
CA PRO A 855 -2.99 27.99 -7.25
C PRO A 855 -1.65 28.30 -6.56
N LEU A 856 -0.79 29.11 -7.18
CA LEU A 856 0.35 29.72 -6.49
C LEU A 856 -0.19 30.83 -5.58
N ILE A 857 0.04 30.74 -4.27
CA ILE A 857 -0.41 31.76 -3.31
C ILE A 857 0.80 32.45 -2.66
N LEU A 858 0.84 33.78 -2.77
CA LEU A 858 1.86 34.66 -2.20
C LEU A 858 1.22 35.57 -1.16
N CYS A 859 1.58 35.41 0.11
CA CYS A 859 1.10 36.20 1.23
C CYS A 859 2.14 37.27 1.57
N LEU A 860 1.77 38.55 1.49
CA LEU A 860 2.66 39.64 1.83
C LEU A 860 2.58 39.94 3.33
N SER A 861 3.69 40.38 3.91
CA SER A 861 3.66 41.04 5.21
C SER A 861 2.87 42.35 5.14
N ASN A 862 2.56 42.92 6.31
CA ASN A 862 1.99 44.26 6.39
C ASN A 862 2.96 45.31 5.85
N TRP A 863 2.42 46.38 5.27
CA TRP A 863 3.18 47.56 4.84
C TRP A 863 3.83 48.26 6.03
N GLY A 864 3.10 48.55 7.12
CA GLY A 864 3.71 49.32 8.22
C GLY A 864 2.98 49.37 9.56
N ARG A 865 1.85 48.65 9.71
CA ARG A 865 0.98 48.84 10.88
C ARG A 865 1.14 47.82 12.01
N ILE A 866 1.46 46.58 11.66
CA ILE A 866 1.66 45.50 12.62
C ILE A 866 3.08 44.99 12.38
N ASP A 867 3.92 45.07 13.41
CA ASP A 867 5.28 44.56 13.32
C ASP A 867 5.32 43.03 13.56
N ASP A 868 4.33 42.46 14.27
CA ASP A 868 4.24 41.02 14.55
C ASP A 868 3.64 40.21 13.38
N ASN A 869 4.37 40.15 12.26
CA ASN A 869 3.97 39.43 11.05
C ASN A 869 4.13 37.90 11.15
N ARG A 870 4.66 37.37 12.26
CA ARG A 870 4.91 35.93 12.42
C ARG A 870 3.64 35.09 12.31
N PHE A 871 2.47 35.66 12.60
CA PHE A 871 1.18 34.99 12.47
C PHE A 871 0.72 34.87 11.02
N ILE A 872 1.01 35.87 10.17
CA ILE A 872 0.76 35.79 8.73
C ILE A 872 1.72 34.78 8.10
N GLN A 873 3.00 34.81 8.51
CA GLN A 873 4.00 33.83 8.09
C GLN A 873 3.57 32.41 8.47
N ALA A 874 3.23 32.17 9.75
CA ALA A 874 2.77 30.86 10.22
C ALA A 874 1.51 30.40 9.49
N ALA A 875 0.55 31.30 9.24
CA ALA A 875 -0.65 30.98 8.48
C ALA A 875 -0.34 30.57 7.03
N ALA A 876 0.56 31.29 6.36
CA ALA A 876 1.01 30.97 5.02
C ALA A 876 1.70 29.59 4.98
N GLU A 877 2.63 29.34 5.89
CA GLU A 877 3.37 28.07 6.01
C GLU A 877 2.43 26.89 6.29
N ASN A 878 1.50 27.03 7.24
CA ASN A 878 0.50 26.02 7.58
C ASN A 878 -0.44 25.68 6.41
N GLN A 879 -0.63 26.63 5.50
CA GLN A 879 -1.44 26.44 4.31
C GLN A 879 -0.60 26.13 3.07
N GLY A 880 0.72 26.01 3.15
CA GLY A 880 1.59 25.76 1.99
C GLY A 880 1.59 26.91 0.96
N ALA A 881 1.40 28.15 1.42
CA ALA A 881 1.57 29.38 0.65
C ALA A 881 2.96 29.98 0.91
N THR A 882 3.40 30.92 0.06
CA THR A 882 4.68 31.60 0.24
C THR A 882 4.50 32.92 0.98
N TYR A 883 5.20 33.09 2.08
CA TYR A 883 5.31 34.38 2.75
C TYR A 883 6.38 35.26 2.09
N ILE A 884 6.07 36.54 1.87
CA ILE A 884 6.98 37.53 1.30
C ILE A 884 7.00 38.74 2.24
N ASP A 885 8.17 39.03 2.81
CA ASP A 885 8.35 40.22 3.62
C ASP A 885 8.47 41.49 2.76
N ILE A 886 7.57 42.44 2.97
CA ILE A 886 7.59 43.79 2.40
C ILE A 886 7.69 44.87 3.49
N ARG A 887 7.72 44.51 4.78
CA ARG A 887 7.67 45.46 5.90
C ARG A 887 8.89 46.38 5.91
N HIS A 888 10.05 45.86 5.53
CA HIS A 888 11.29 46.61 5.40
C HIS A 888 11.21 47.74 4.36
N LEU A 889 10.30 47.66 3.38
CA LEU A 889 10.14 48.71 2.37
C LEU A 889 9.56 49.99 2.97
N PHE A 890 8.74 49.90 4.01
CA PHE A 890 8.16 51.06 4.70
C PHE A 890 9.17 51.84 5.52
N ASP A 891 10.22 51.16 6.02
CA ASP A 891 11.26 51.76 6.84
C ASP A 891 12.08 52.79 6.04
N ASP A 892 12.16 52.66 4.71
CA ASP A 892 12.68 53.69 3.81
C ASP A 892 11.59 54.76 3.55
N PRO A 893 11.74 56.00 4.07
CA PRO A 893 10.78 57.08 3.82
C PRO A 893 10.58 57.39 2.34
N ALA A 894 11.56 57.12 1.48
CA ALA A 894 11.46 57.37 0.04
C ALA A 894 10.39 56.50 -0.65
N ASN A 895 9.99 55.39 -0.04
CA ASN A 895 8.95 54.52 -0.59
C ASN A 895 7.53 54.96 -0.21
N ARG A 896 7.37 55.96 0.67
CA ARG A 896 6.08 56.51 1.09
C ARG A 896 5.68 57.70 0.23
N ALA A 897 4.40 57.81 -0.09
CA ALA A 897 3.88 58.88 -0.95
C ALA A 897 4.14 60.30 -0.41
N GLY A 898 4.25 60.44 0.91
CA GLY A 898 4.65 61.71 1.54
C GLY A 898 6.01 62.25 1.09
N ALA A 899 6.95 61.38 0.68
CA ALA A 899 8.25 61.80 0.15
C ALA A 899 8.17 62.32 -1.30
N GLU A 900 7.14 61.92 -2.05
CA GLU A 900 6.94 62.31 -3.45
C GLU A 900 6.12 63.61 -3.59
N GLY A 901 5.34 63.97 -2.56
CA GLY A 901 4.65 65.25 -2.47
C GLY A 901 3.42 65.38 -3.38
N HIS A 902 2.85 64.27 -3.83
CA HIS A 902 1.69 64.26 -4.73
C HIS A 902 0.35 64.52 -4.04
N PHE A 903 0.24 64.27 -2.73
CA PHE A 903 -1.01 64.37 -1.97
C PHE A 903 -0.82 65.20 -0.69
N GLN A 904 -1.89 65.85 -0.23
CA GLN A 904 -1.86 66.69 0.98
C GLN A 904 -2.33 65.97 2.25
N HIS A 905 -3.11 64.89 2.13
CA HIS A 905 -3.71 64.20 3.27
C HIS A 905 -2.75 63.15 3.86
N ASP A 906 -2.45 63.23 5.15
CA ASP A 906 -1.51 62.33 5.84
C ASP A 906 -1.87 60.84 5.69
N GLY A 907 -3.18 60.53 5.72
CA GLY A 907 -3.67 59.17 5.50
C GLY A 907 -3.35 58.63 4.10
N VAL A 908 -3.28 59.48 3.07
CA VAL A 908 -2.85 59.07 1.73
C VAL A 908 -1.31 59.00 1.69
N ASN A 909 -0.62 59.98 2.27
CA ASN A 909 0.84 60.04 2.31
C ASN A 909 1.53 58.91 3.09
N TRP A 910 0.80 58.18 3.94
CA TRP A 910 1.28 56.97 4.63
C TRP A 910 1.44 55.75 3.70
N HIS A 911 0.67 55.70 2.61
CA HIS A 911 0.67 54.59 1.65
C HIS A 911 1.97 54.59 0.81
N PRO A 912 2.30 53.47 0.12
CA PRO A 912 3.40 53.47 -0.82
C PRO A 912 3.15 54.47 -1.95
N GLY A 913 4.15 55.32 -2.22
CA GLY A 913 4.16 56.18 -3.42
C GLY A 913 4.46 55.39 -4.68
N ASP A 914 4.60 56.05 -5.83
CA ASP A 914 4.98 55.39 -7.09
C ASP A 914 6.23 54.51 -6.92
N ARG A 915 7.24 55.00 -6.18
CA ARG A 915 8.45 54.23 -5.87
C ARG A 915 8.18 53.02 -4.98
N GLY A 916 7.37 53.19 -3.93
CA GLY A 916 7.02 52.10 -3.02
C GLY A 916 6.19 51.02 -3.70
N MET A 917 5.25 51.42 -4.56
CA MET A 917 4.44 50.51 -5.37
C MET A 917 5.31 49.67 -6.30
N ALA A 918 6.28 50.29 -6.98
CA ALA A 918 7.25 49.58 -7.81
C ALA A 918 8.11 48.61 -6.97
N ALA A 919 8.59 49.03 -5.80
CA ALA A 919 9.38 48.18 -4.91
C ALA A 919 8.59 46.95 -4.41
N ILE A 920 7.31 47.12 -4.04
CA ILE A 920 6.43 46.00 -3.68
C ILE A 920 6.32 45.01 -4.86
N ALA A 921 6.04 45.52 -6.07
CA ALA A 921 5.93 44.67 -7.25
C ALA A 921 7.24 43.92 -7.57
N GLU A 922 8.40 44.58 -7.44
CA GLU A 922 9.72 43.97 -7.63
C GLU A 922 10.02 42.89 -6.59
N THR A 923 9.68 43.11 -5.32
CA THR A 923 9.83 42.12 -4.25
C THR A 923 8.96 40.89 -4.52
N ILE A 924 7.71 41.08 -4.93
CA ILE A 924 6.83 39.98 -5.35
C ILE A 924 7.40 39.25 -6.57
N TRP A 925 7.84 40.00 -7.58
CA TRP A 925 8.36 39.46 -8.83
C TRP A 925 9.62 38.61 -8.60
N THR A 926 10.51 39.04 -7.71
CA THR A 926 11.73 38.32 -7.34
C THR A 926 11.41 36.94 -6.76
N ALA A 927 10.36 36.84 -5.93
CA ALA A 927 9.89 35.57 -5.37
C ALA A 927 9.12 34.72 -6.39
N LEU A 928 8.41 35.36 -7.33
CA LEU A 928 7.54 34.69 -8.30
C LEU A 928 8.31 34.13 -9.50
N LYS A 929 9.19 34.92 -10.11
CA LYS A 929 9.82 34.63 -11.41
C LYS A 929 10.49 33.25 -11.51
N PRO A 930 11.22 32.75 -10.49
CA PRO A 930 11.82 31.41 -10.56
C PRO A 930 10.79 30.29 -10.73
N ARG A 931 9.54 30.51 -10.29
CA ARG A 931 8.45 29.53 -10.33
C ARG A 931 7.67 29.53 -11.64
N LEU A 932 7.98 30.47 -12.54
CA LEU A 932 7.34 30.62 -13.84
C LEU A 932 8.24 30.14 -14.99
N ALA A 933 9.56 30.22 -14.82
CA ALA A 933 10.53 29.90 -15.86
C ALA A 933 10.69 28.37 -16.05
N PRO A 934 10.98 27.88 -17.27
CA PRO A 934 11.59 26.56 -17.42
C PRO A 934 12.94 26.55 -16.70
N PRO A 935 13.41 25.41 -16.16
CA PRO A 935 14.78 25.30 -15.71
C PRO A 935 15.70 25.72 -16.87
N ALA A 936 16.71 26.54 -16.58
CA ALA A 936 17.61 27.07 -17.59
C ALA A 936 18.13 25.92 -18.46
N ALA A 937 17.88 25.99 -19.78
CA ALA A 937 18.50 25.07 -20.72
C ALA A 937 20.01 25.15 -20.53
N ALA A 938 20.64 24.02 -20.21
CA ALA A 938 22.09 23.96 -20.10
C ALA A 938 22.71 24.34 -21.46
N PRO A 939 23.82 25.11 -21.47
CA PRO A 939 24.56 25.40 -22.70
C PRO A 939 25.14 24.15 -23.35
#